data_AF-A0A2E6TSS4-F1
#
_entry.id   AF-A0A2E6TSS4-F1
#
_cell.length_a   1.000
_cell.length_b   1.000
_cell.length_c   1.000
_cell.angle_alpha   90.00
_cell.angle_beta   90.00
_cell.angle_gamma   90.00
#
_symmetry.space_group_name_H-M   'P 1'
#
loop_
_entity.id
_entity.type
_entity.pdbx_description
1 polymer ?
#
loop_
_entity_poly.entity_id
_entity_poly.type
_entity_poly.pdbx_seq_one_letter_code
_entity_poly.pdbx_strand_id
1 'polypeptide(L)'
;MQTIDYLVLFIYFAGMAGIGFWLMSRQKRQEDFFMGGRQFGKLFQTFAAFGAGTGSADPVNTARGTFNNGMSGMWGVMYWLFVTPIYWFSAVWYRRMRCLTLGDWFVERYESKNIGVAYALFGCFYYMVYGAMLFTAIGKVAGPLMGDTLFGVELQYSLLPLIAIIVITYGLLGGIAAAYWTDLIQGLAIILLSVLLIPFGLKAVVAEHGQEGDGLMDGFRIMHEQLGESAFTIVGGTTASEFPLYAIVAIVVINIIGIVLTPHFIVTGGGTAKSEWDARVGLVTGNFIKRFCTIGWVITALIVLTLYGSDASLTADADKAWGFATKELLGPLGIGLVGLMVACLLAALMSSVDCYMLVCSALVVRNIYVPFVRPDAGEAECLRLARIIGAIVVGGSVVLALTIYDMFANLQLTWIVPMLFAAVFWVGMFWRRATTRAAWVTFTFCLLFFFVLPIALPKISPSLTTSVSLTQTSHVIKATTTRQASPLDVARGKAAKVGEDITETRRRGGVALFWTGSVKPVGEEKLMEIDRRKIKGGEEVVYVYDCPLKGSGRMRLDMLIIDQMGIDLASKNKAAIKTLDLPFATIVPFLVMIIASLLTKPNSKKSLDKLYARMKTPVDPDPEKDAAELEKSYTNPDRFDDTRLFPGTQLEFTRFTKQDGWGFLTCFAICFVIIGLIVAVSRIGAP
;
A
#
# COMPACT_ATOMS: atom_id res chain seq x y z
N MET A 1 -22.54 0.19 19.56
CA MET A 1 -23.40 0.70 18.45
C MET A 1 -24.86 0.72 18.89
N GLN A 2 -25.64 1.70 18.41
CA GLN A 2 -27.07 1.87 18.69
C GLN A 2 -27.93 1.33 17.52
N THR A 3 -29.23 1.16 17.72
CA THR A 3 -30.17 0.65 16.70
C THR A 3 -30.14 1.46 15.40
N ILE A 4 -30.01 2.79 15.52
CA ILE A 4 -29.92 3.69 14.37
C ILE A 4 -28.66 3.46 13.52
N ASP A 5 -27.55 3.03 14.14
CA ASP A 5 -26.31 2.71 13.40
C ASP A 5 -26.52 1.50 12.49
N TYR A 6 -27.23 0.48 12.97
CA TYR A 6 -27.57 -0.71 12.19
C TYR A 6 -28.55 -0.39 11.06
N LEU A 7 -29.50 0.54 11.28
CA LEU A 7 -30.40 1.02 10.24
C LEU A 7 -29.64 1.73 9.12
N VAL A 8 -28.68 2.62 9.47
CA VAL A 8 -27.82 3.30 8.49
C VAL A 8 -27.00 2.29 7.69
N LEU A 9 -26.41 1.29 8.36
CA LEU A 9 -25.69 0.21 7.68
C LEU A 9 -26.60 -0.55 6.72
N PHE A 10 -27.80 -0.92 7.16
CA PHE A 10 -28.76 -1.64 6.33
C PHE A 10 -29.16 -0.83 5.08
N ILE A 11 -29.46 0.46 5.24
CA ILE A 11 -29.78 1.36 4.12
C ILE A 11 -28.61 1.45 3.14
N TYR A 12 -27.38 1.62 3.65
CA TYR A 12 -26.18 1.64 2.82
C TYR A 12 -26.05 0.34 2.01
N PHE A 13 -26.08 -0.81 2.69
CA PHE A 13 -25.95 -2.12 2.04
C PHE A 13 -27.06 -2.40 1.02
N ALA A 14 -28.31 -2.04 1.34
CA ALA A 14 -29.43 -2.16 0.43
C ALA A 14 -29.25 -1.29 -0.82
N GLY A 15 -28.75 -0.05 -0.65
CA GLY A 15 -28.41 0.84 -1.76
C GLY A 15 -27.32 0.26 -2.67
N MET A 16 -26.24 -0.25 -2.08
CA MET A 16 -25.14 -0.87 -2.85
C MET A 16 -25.60 -2.12 -3.61
N ALA A 17 -26.37 -2.99 -2.93
CA ALA A 17 -26.95 -4.17 -3.56
C ALA A 17 -27.90 -3.80 -4.71
N GLY A 18 -28.74 -2.79 -4.51
CA GLY A 18 -29.67 -2.29 -5.54
C GLY A 18 -28.96 -1.83 -6.82
N ILE A 19 -27.85 -1.09 -6.68
CA ILE A 19 -27.02 -0.65 -7.81
C ILE A 19 -26.40 -1.85 -8.53
N GLY A 20 -25.87 -2.81 -7.76
CA GLY A 20 -25.29 -4.05 -8.28
C GLY A 20 -26.31 -4.84 -9.12
N PHE A 21 -27.51 -5.09 -8.57
CA PHE A 21 -28.58 -5.81 -9.28
C PHE A 21 -29.04 -5.07 -10.54
N TRP A 22 -29.17 -3.75 -10.49
CA TRP A 22 -29.59 -2.95 -11.63
C TRP A 22 -28.59 -3.08 -12.81
N LEU A 23 -27.29 -2.99 -12.53
CA LEU A 23 -26.24 -3.05 -13.56
C LEU A 23 -25.97 -4.48 -14.06
N MET A 24 -26.20 -5.49 -13.22
CA MET A 24 -26.06 -6.90 -13.59
C MET A 24 -26.88 -7.25 -14.84
N SER A 25 -28.11 -6.74 -14.93
CA SER A 25 -29.03 -7.00 -16.06
C SER A 25 -28.52 -6.52 -17.42
N ARG A 26 -27.46 -5.69 -17.44
CA ARG A 26 -26.92 -5.04 -18.64
C ARG A 26 -25.62 -5.66 -19.16
N GLN A 27 -25.05 -6.65 -18.48
CA GLN A 27 -23.75 -7.23 -18.82
C GLN A 27 -23.91 -8.50 -19.67
N LYS A 28 -23.35 -8.50 -20.89
CA LYS A 28 -23.46 -9.63 -21.82
C LYS A 28 -22.12 -10.23 -22.27
N ARG A 29 -21.02 -9.45 -22.31
CA ARG A 29 -19.71 -9.89 -22.84
C ARG A 29 -18.59 -9.80 -21.80
N GLN A 30 -17.49 -10.53 -22.01
CA GLN A 30 -16.32 -10.50 -21.11
C GLN A 30 -15.67 -9.11 -20.99
N GLU A 31 -15.54 -8.36 -22.08
CA GLU A 31 -14.96 -7.00 -22.05
C GLU A 31 -15.86 -6.01 -21.28
N ASP A 32 -17.18 -6.19 -21.35
CA ASP A 32 -18.12 -5.40 -20.54
C ASP A 32 -17.95 -5.74 -19.05
N PHE A 33 -17.73 -7.02 -18.73
CA PHE A 33 -17.55 -7.51 -17.36
C PHE A 33 -16.21 -7.10 -16.74
N PHE A 34 -15.10 -7.16 -17.49
CA PHE A 34 -13.75 -6.94 -16.97
C PHE A 34 -13.16 -5.55 -17.25
N MET A 35 -13.63 -4.83 -18.29
CA MET A 35 -13.07 -3.52 -18.67
C MET A 35 -14.14 -2.43 -18.81
N GLY A 36 -15.42 -2.73 -18.55
CA GLY A 36 -16.51 -1.76 -18.70
C GLY A 36 -16.63 -1.21 -20.13
N GLY A 37 -16.21 -1.99 -21.14
CA GLY A 37 -16.22 -1.57 -22.54
C GLY A 37 -15.23 -0.46 -22.90
N ARG A 38 -14.32 -0.07 -21.99
CA ARG A 38 -13.31 0.98 -22.17
C ARG A 38 -13.88 2.36 -22.53
N GLN A 39 -15.06 2.69 -21.99
CA GLN A 39 -15.76 3.95 -22.29
C GLN A 39 -15.68 4.99 -21.16
N PHE A 40 -14.87 4.75 -20.12
CA PHE A 40 -14.88 5.64 -18.96
C PHE A 40 -14.20 6.97 -19.26
N GLY A 41 -14.94 8.06 -19.02
CA GLY A 41 -14.41 9.42 -19.03
C GLY A 41 -13.70 9.77 -17.72
N LYS A 42 -13.12 10.97 -17.66
CA LYS A 42 -12.32 11.47 -16.52
C LYS A 42 -12.95 11.21 -15.15
N LEU A 43 -14.23 11.49 -14.96
CA LEU A 43 -14.88 11.39 -13.64
C LEU A 43 -14.87 9.95 -13.11
N PHE A 44 -15.37 9.00 -13.90
CA PHE A 44 -15.38 7.59 -13.51
C PHE A 44 -13.96 7.05 -13.32
N GLN A 45 -13.02 7.44 -14.17
CA GLN A 45 -11.62 7.03 -14.00
C GLN A 45 -10.99 7.62 -12.73
N THR A 46 -11.32 8.87 -12.38
CA THR A 46 -10.88 9.52 -11.13
C THR A 46 -11.36 8.74 -9.92
N PHE A 47 -12.66 8.40 -9.87
CA PHE A 47 -13.22 7.72 -8.72
C PHE A 47 -12.83 6.23 -8.65
N ALA A 48 -12.62 5.56 -9.78
CA ALA A 48 -12.06 4.22 -9.80
C ALA A 48 -10.59 4.19 -9.31
N ALA A 49 -9.78 5.17 -9.74
CA ALA A 49 -8.41 5.30 -9.25
C ALA A 49 -8.37 5.71 -7.77
N PHE A 50 -9.30 6.56 -7.33
CA PHE A 50 -9.45 6.95 -5.93
C PHE A 50 -9.90 5.77 -5.05
N GLY A 51 -10.93 5.03 -5.45
CA GLY A 51 -11.49 3.88 -4.73
C GLY A 51 -10.49 2.74 -4.62
N ALA A 52 -9.94 2.28 -5.74
CA ALA A 52 -8.91 1.24 -5.74
C ALA A 52 -7.61 1.66 -5.03
N GLY A 53 -7.33 2.97 -5.03
CA GLY A 53 -6.21 3.56 -4.31
C GLY A 53 -6.48 3.72 -2.81
N THR A 54 -7.74 3.75 -2.36
CA THR A 54 -8.11 4.09 -0.97
C THR A 54 -8.82 2.91 -0.29
N GLY A 55 -8.05 2.12 0.44
CA GLY A 55 -8.57 0.99 1.21
C GLY A 55 -8.91 1.36 2.64
N SER A 56 -9.68 0.49 3.31
CA SER A 56 -10.00 0.60 4.74
C SER A 56 -8.76 0.72 5.65
N ALA A 57 -7.61 0.18 5.20
CA ALA A 57 -6.36 0.21 5.94
C ALA A 57 -5.65 1.58 5.92
N ASP A 58 -5.97 2.48 4.99
CA ASP A 58 -5.28 3.78 4.89
C ASP A 58 -5.54 4.72 6.09
N PRO A 59 -6.80 4.98 6.51
CA PRO A 59 -7.06 5.78 7.72
C PRO A 59 -6.50 5.10 8.98
N VAL A 60 -6.55 3.76 9.06
CA VAL A 60 -6.02 3.00 10.21
C VAL A 60 -4.49 3.10 10.29
N ASN A 61 -3.77 2.94 9.16
CA ASN A 61 -2.32 3.11 9.11
C ASN A 61 -1.90 4.54 9.46
N THR A 62 -2.65 5.53 8.98
CA THR A 62 -2.40 6.94 9.29
C THR A 62 -2.60 7.21 10.79
N ALA A 63 -3.67 6.65 11.38
CA ALA A 63 -3.94 6.78 12.80
C ALA A 63 -2.88 6.09 13.67
N ARG A 64 -2.57 4.82 13.40
CA ARG A 64 -1.50 4.07 14.08
C ARG A 64 -0.17 4.79 13.99
N GLY A 65 0.21 5.21 12.78
CA GLY A 65 1.47 5.92 12.53
C GLY A 65 1.55 7.21 13.32
N THR A 66 0.46 7.99 13.33
CA THR A 66 0.40 9.28 14.03
C THR A 66 0.38 9.12 15.54
N PHE A 67 -0.32 8.13 16.07
CA PHE A 67 -0.34 7.82 17.50
C PHE A 67 1.06 7.46 18.03
N ASN A 68 1.85 6.73 17.22
CA ASN A 68 3.21 6.30 17.60
C ASN A 68 4.29 7.37 17.34
N ASN A 69 4.16 8.18 16.29
CA ASN A 69 5.25 9.04 15.79
C ASN A 69 4.86 10.53 15.61
N GLY A 70 3.69 10.95 16.06
CA GLY A 70 3.12 12.26 15.70
C GLY A 70 2.90 12.39 14.19
N MET A 71 2.84 13.62 13.67
CA MET A 71 2.59 13.90 12.25
C MET A 71 3.57 13.21 11.29
N SER A 72 4.80 12.91 11.72
CA SER A 72 5.76 12.14 10.90
C SER A 72 5.25 10.73 10.54
N GLY A 73 4.33 10.17 11.33
CA GLY A 73 3.69 8.89 11.07
C GLY A 73 2.84 8.84 9.80
N MET A 74 2.40 9.99 9.28
CA MET A 74 1.64 10.05 8.02
C MET A 74 2.42 9.49 6.83
N TRP A 75 3.75 9.50 6.89
CA TRP A 75 4.60 8.96 5.84
C TRP A 75 4.40 7.47 5.62
N GLY A 76 3.79 6.75 6.56
CA GLY A 76 3.33 5.37 6.36
C GLY A 76 2.29 5.20 5.25
N VAL A 77 1.63 6.28 4.82
CA VAL A 77 0.69 6.30 3.69
C VAL A 77 1.06 7.39 2.67
N MET A 78 1.69 8.48 3.10
CA MET A 78 2.03 9.64 2.27
C MET A 78 3.24 9.41 1.35
N TYR A 79 4.01 8.33 1.50
CA TYR A 79 5.08 8.00 0.53
C TYR A 79 4.55 7.88 -0.91
N TRP A 80 3.29 7.48 -1.10
CA TRP A 80 2.63 7.45 -2.41
C TRP A 80 2.50 8.81 -3.11
N LEU A 81 2.64 9.92 -2.37
CA LEU A 81 2.57 11.28 -2.91
C LEU A 81 3.58 11.48 -4.05
N PHE A 82 4.83 11.05 -3.85
CA PHE A 82 5.89 11.19 -4.85
C PHE A 82 5.92 10.07 -5.90
N VAL A 83 5.09 9.04 -5.74
CA VAL A 83 4.85 8.02 -6.78
C VAL A 83 3.85 8.54 -7.82
N THR A 84 2.88 9.36 -7.38
CA THR A 84 1.77 9.86 -8.23
C THR A 84 2.21 10.55 -9.53
N PRO A 85 3.30 11.36 -9.57
CA PRO A 85 3.79 11.92 -10.84
C PRO A 85 4.15 10.89 -11.90
N ILE A 86 4.58 9.68 -11.51
CA ILE A 86 4.88 8.59 -12.47
C ILE A 86 3.61 8.07 -13.13
N TYR A 87 2.46 8.17 -12.46
CA TYR A 87 1.17 7.77 -13.02
C TYR A 87 0.78 8.59 -14.26
N TRP A 88 1.32 9.80 -14.40
CA TRP A 88 1.15 10.59 -15.62
C TRP A 88 1.68 9.86 -16.86
N PHE A 89 2.75 9.08 -16.71
CA PHE A 89 3.31 8.27 -17.80
C PHE A 89 2.66 6.89 -17.86
N SER A 90 2.54 6.20 -16.72
CA SER A 90 2.08 4.82 -16.70
C SER A 90 0.62 4.69 -17.15
N ALA A 91 -0.21 5.72 -16.94
CA ALA A 91 -1.58 5.77 -17.45
C ALA A 91 -1.68 5.48 -18.96
N VAL A 92 -0.72 6.01 -19.73
CA VAL A 92 -0.67 5.78 -21.18
C VAL A 92 -0.21 4.38 -21.51
N TRP A 93 0.73 3.82 -20.73
CA TRP A 93 1.21 2.46 -20.94
C TRP A 93 0.04 1.47 -20.87
N TYR A 94 -0.74 1.48 -19.79
CA TYR A 94 -1.87 0.59 -19.64
C TYR A 94 -2.94 0.81 -20.69
N ARG A 95 -3.20 2.07 -21.07
CA ARG A 95 -4.18 2.35 -22.09
C ARG A 95 -3.76 1.84 -23.47
N ARG A 96 -2.46 1.89 -23.80
CA ARG A 96 -1.89 1.39 -25.06
C ARG A 96 -1.64 -0.12 -25.10
N MET A 97 -1.50 -0.77 -23.95
CA MET A 97 -1.38 -2.24 -23.88
C MET A 97 -2.53 -2.94 -24.58
N ARG A 98 -3.76 -2.40 -24.49
CA ARG A 98 -5.00 -2.98 -25.07
C ARG A 98 -5.24 -4.45 -24.64
N CYS A 99 -4.60 -4.88 -23.56
CA CYS A 99 -4.78 -6.18 -22.92
C CYS A 99 -6.00 -6.15 -21.98
N LEU A 100 -6.52 -7.33 -21.66
CA LEU A 100 -7.55 -7.48 -20.61
C LEU A 100 -6.89 -7.73 -19.26
N THR A 101 -5.80 -8.50 -19.24
CA THR A 101 -5.01 -8.71 -18.02
C THR A 101 -3.55 -8.28 -18.25
N LEU A 102 -2.84 -7.94 -17.16
CA LEU A 102 -1.40 -7.74 -17.27
C LEU A 102 -0.67 -9.05 -17.62
N GLY A 103 -1.27 -10.20 -17.30
CA GLY A 103 -0.80 -11.51 -17.75
C GLY A 103 -0.75 -11.65 -19.27
N ASP A 104 -1.73 -11.11 -19.99
CA ASP A 104 -1.74 -11.11 -21.46
C ASP A 104 -0.53 -10.35 -22.02
N TRP A 105 -0.19 -9.21 -21.42
CA TRP A 105 1.00 -8.45 -21.80
C TRP A 105 2.29 -9.26 -21.61
N PHE A 106 2.42 -9.99 -20.48
CA PHE A 106 3.58 -10.87 -20.28
C PHE A 106 3.63 -12.00 -21.31
N VAL A 107 2.49 -12.59 -21.67
CA VAL A 107 2.41 -13.65 -22.70
C VAL A 107 2.86 -13.12 -24.05
N GLU A 108 2.41 -11.93 -24.45
CA GLU A 108 2.78 -11.32 -25.73
C GLU A 108 4.24 -10.84 -25.73
N ARG A 109 4.71 -10.24 -24.63
CA ARG A 109 6.10 -9.77 -24.51
C ARG A 109 7.12 -10.89 -24.53
N TYR A 110 6.81 -12.01 -23.88
CA TYR A 110 7.73 -13.13 -23.75
C TYR A 110 7.34 -14.35 -24.57
N GLU A 111 6.32 -14.24 -25.43
CA GLU A 111 5.86 -15.33 -26.30
C GLU A 111 5.65 -16.65 -25.52
N SER A 112 5.20 -16.53 -24.27
CA SER A 112 5.17 -17.64 -23.32
C SER A 112 3.92 -17.59 -22.47
N LYS A 113 2.98 -18.49 -22.79
CA LYS A 113 1.77 -18.71 -21.99
C LYS A 113 2.11 -19.04 -20.53
N ASN A 114 3.19 -19.77 -20.28
CA ASN A 114 3.62 -20.17 -18.94
C ASN A 114 4.06 -18.99 -18.06
N ILE A 115 4.64 -17.92 -18.64
CA ILE A 115 4.94 -16.70 -17.87
C ILE A 115 3.63 -16.01 -17.46
N GLY A 116 2.62 -16.03 -18.34
CA GLY A 116 1.26 -15.59 -17.99
C GLY A 116 0.67 -16.36 -16.81
N VAL A 117 0.87 -17.68 -16.75
CA VAL A 117 0.47 -18.52 -15.60
C VAL A 117 1.22 -18.11 -14.33
N ALA A 118 2.54 -17.96 -14.40
CA ALA A 118 3.35 -17.56 -13.25
C ALA A 118 2.90 -16.19 -12.70
N TYR A 119 2.61 -15.25 -13.60
CA TYR A 119 2.10 -13.93 -13.22
C TYR A 119 0.68 -14.00 -12.65
N ALA A 120 -0.20 -14.86 -13.19
CA ALA A 120 -1.54 -15.06 -12.66
C ALA A 120 -1.53 -15.63 -11.24
N LEU A 121 -0.70 -16.65 -10.98
CA LEU A 121 -0.52 -17.22 -9.63
C LEU A 121 0.05 -16.19 -8.65
N PHE A 122 1.06 -15.44 -9.09
CA PHE A 122 1.60 -14.32 -8.33
C PHE A 122 0.52 -13.28 -8.00
N GLY A 123 -0.27 -12.86 -8.99
CA GLY A 123 -1.32 -11.86 -8.82
C GLY A 123 -2.38 -12.29 -7.82
N CYS A 124 -2.84 -13.55 -7.91
CA CYS A 124 -3.79 -14.13 -6.95
C CYS A 124 -3.22 -14.16 -5.53
N PHE A 125 -1.99 -14.62 -5.35
CA PHE A 125 -1.35 -14.66 -4.03
C PHE A 125 -1.13 -13.24 -3.46
N TYR A 126 -0.64 -12.32 -4.28
CA TYR A 126 -0.44 -10.92 -3.90
C TYR A 126 -1.75 -10.29 -3.41
N TYR A 127 -2.86 -10.55 -4.09
CA TYR A 127 -4.16 -10.02 -3.68
C TYR A 127 -4.79 -10.72 -2.50
N MET A 128 -4.47 -11.99 -2.24
CA MET A 128 -4.84 -12.60 -0.95
C MET A 128 -4.12 -11.89 0.20
N VAL A 129 -2.83 -11.58 0.06
CA VAL A 129 -2.07 -10.81 1.08
C VAL A 129 -2.62 -9.39 1.23
N TYR A 130 -2.91 -8.72 0.12
CA TYR A 130 -3.41 -7.35 0.17
C TYR A 130 -4.85 -7.27 0.70
N GLY A 131 -5.71 -8.22 0.32
CA GLY A 131 -7.03 -8.40 0.90
C GLY A 131 -6.96 -8.69 2.40
N ALA A 132 -6.02 -9.52 2.84
CA ALA A 132 -5.82 -9.80 4.26
C ALA A 132 -5.55 -8.52 5.07
N MET A 133 -4.70 -7.64 4.56
CA MET A 133 -4.43 -6.33 5.16
C MET A 133 -5.72 -5.50 5.35
N LEU A 134 -6.59 -5.47 4.35
CA LEU A 134 -7.86 -4.72 4.39
C LEU A 134 -8.84 -5.33 5.41
N PHE A 135 -8.96 -6.66 5.44
CA PHE A 135 -9.81 -7.37 6.39
C PHE A 135 -9.34 -7.17 7.84
N THR A 136 -8.04 -7.28 8.11
CA THR A 136 -7.47 -7.00 9.43
C THR A 136 -7.74 -5.56 9.87
N ALA A 137 -7.61 -4.57 8.96
CA ALA A 137 -7.90 -3.18 9.28
C ALA A 137 -9.36 -2.97 9.73
N ILE A 138 -10.32 -3.59 9.04
CA ILE A 138 -11.73 -3.52 9.46
C ILE A 138 -11.94 -4.22 10.81
N GLY A 139 -11.34 -5.38 11.04
CA GLY A 139 -11.41 -6.07 12.33
C GLY A 139 -10.90 -5.20 13.49
N LYS A 140 -9.79 -4.49 13.30
CA LYS A 140 -9.20 -3.57 14.30
C LYS A 140 -10.10 -2.36 14.58
N VAL A 141 -10.77 -1.81 13.56
CA VAL A 141 -11.75 -0.73 13.75
C VAL A 141 -13.01 -1.23 14.46
N ALA A 142 -13.48 -2.43 14.12
CA ALA A 142 -14.72 -2.97 14.67
C ALA A 142 -14.59 -3.38 16.15
N GLY A 143 -13.40 -3.79 16.60
CA GLY A 143 -13.12 -4.19 17.99
C GLY A 143 -13.65 -3.18 19.03
N PRO A 144 -13.19 -1.91 18.99
CA PRO A 144 -13.71 -0.87 19.89
C PRO A 144 -15.23 -0.66 19.79
N LEU A 145 -15.83 -0.82 18.61
CA LEU A 145 -17.23 -0.47 18.34
C LEU A 145 -18.23 -1.54 18.78
N MET A 146 -17.84 -2.81 18.68
CA MET A 146 -18.70 -3.98 18.88
C MET A 146 -18.27 -4.83 20.08
N GLY A 147 -17.09 -4.60 20.63
CA GLY A 147 -16.48 -5.43 21.67
C GLY A 147 -15.59 -6.53 21.09
N ASP A 148 -14.90 -7.28 21.95
CA ASP A 148 -13.91 -8.27 21.52
C ASP A 148 -14.54 -9.62 21.10
N THR A 149 -15.84 -9.82 21.33
CA THR A 149 -16.55 -11.06 20.96
C THR A 149 -17.85 -10.77 20.21
N LEU A 150 -18.21 -11.65 19.28
CA LEU A 150 -19.47 -11.64 18.56
C LEU A 150 -19.96 -13.08 18.40
N PHE A 151 -21.20 -13.36 18.82
CA PHE A 151 -21.77 -14.73 18.93
C PHE A 151 -20.97 -15.69 19.83
N GLY A 152 -20.30 -15.17 20.87
CA GLY A 152 -19.53 -15.98 21.82
C GLY A 152 -18.15 -16.44 21.32
N VAL A 153 -17.74 -16.01 20.12
CA VAL A 153 -16.38 -16.22 19.58
C VAL A 153 -15.65 -14.89 19.46
N GLU A 154 -14.31 -14.91 19.38
CA GLU A 154 -13.54 -13.68 19.15
C GLU A 154 -14.02 -12.98 17.88
N LEU A 155 -14.14 -11.65 17.95
CA LEU A 155 -14.75 -10.82 16.90
C LEU A 155 -14.17 -11.12 15.52
N GLN A 156 -12.86 -11.32 15.42
CA GLN A 156 -12.18 -11.58 14.15
C GLN A 156 -12.68 -12.83 13.43
N TYR A 157 -13.03 -13.90 14.16
CA TYR A 157 -13.44 -15.18 13.57
C TYR A 157 -14.89 -15.18 13.06
N SER A 158 -15.73 -14.26 13.53
CA SER A 158 -17.12 -14.13 13.07
C SER A 158 -17.29 -12.98 12.09
N LEU A 159 -16.66 -11.83 12.34
CA LEU A 159 -16.82 -10.62 11.54
C LEU A 159 -16.18 -10.73 10.15
N LEU A 160 -14.92 -11.18 10.05
CA LEU A 160 -14.22 -11.22 8.78
C LEU A 160 -14.91 -12.17 7.78
N PRO A 161 -15.29 -13.41 8.15
CA PRO A 161 -16.05 -14.27 7.26
C PRO A 161 -17.42 -13.69 6.87
N LEU A 162 -18.12 -13.03 7.80
CA LEU A 162 -19.41 -12.38 7.50
C LEU A 162 -19.25 -11.29 6.43
N ILE A 163 -18.25 -10.41 6.57
CA ILE A 163 -17.96 -9.37 5.59
C ILE A 163 -17.59 -10.00 4.25
N ALA A 164 -16.76 -11.05 4.25
CA ALA A 164 -16.39 -11.75 3.03
C ALA A 164 -17.59 -12.35 2.30
N ILE A 165 -18.55 -12.95 3.03
CA ILE A 165 -19.80 -13.44 2.44
C ILE A 165 -20.57 -12.30 1.77
N ILE A 166 -20.65 -11.14 2.42
CA ILE A 166 -21.33 -9.97 1.83
C ILE A 166 -20.62 -9.53 0.55
N VAL A 167 -19.29 -9.35 0.60
CA VAL A 167 -18.44 -8.96 -0.54
C VAL A 167 -18.59 -9.92 -1.72
N ILE A 168 -18.47 -11.21 -1.47
CA ILE A 168 -18.67 -12.24 -2.49
C ILE A 168 -20.08 -12.16 -3.06
N THR A 169 -21.10 -12.00 -2.21
CA THR A 169 -22.50 -12.01 -2.66
C THR A 169 -22.80 -10.92 -3.69
N TYR A 170 -22.40 -9.67 -3.45
CA TYR A 170 -22.71 -8.58 -4.38
C TYR A 170 -21.63 -8.42 -5.47
N GLY A 171 -20.35 -8.65 -5.15
CA GLY A 171 -19.24 -8.48 -6.08
C GLY A 171 -19.28 -9.49 -7.24
N LEU A 172 -19.76 -10.71 -6.99
CA LEU A 172 -19.97 -11.72 -8.04
C LEU A 172 -21.13 -11.40 -8.99
N LEU A 173 -22.05 -10.53 -8.56
CA LEU A 173 -23.23 -10.15 -9.32
C LEU A 173 -23.00 -8.91 -10.20
N GLY A 174 -22.17 -7.96 -9.74
CA GLY A 174 -22.07 -6.62 -10.33
C GLY A 174 -21.09 -6.42 -11.50
N GLY A 175 -20.00 -7.19 -11.61
CA GLY A 175 -18.94 -6.92 -12.60
C GLY A 175 -18.27 -5.54 -12.46
N ILE A 176 -17.31 -5.19 -13.33
CA ILE A 176 -16.48 -4.00 -13.12
C ILE A 176 -17.23 -2.68 -13.33
N ALA A 177 -18.24 -2.66 -14.18
CA ALA A 177 -19.06 -1.46 -14.39
C ALA A 177 -19.90 -1.13 -13.14
N ALA A 178 -20.41 -2.13 -12.42
CA ALA A 178 -21.04 -1.88 -11.13
C ALA A 178 -20.02 -1.43 -10.09
N ALA A 179 -18.85 -2.08 -10.06
CA ALA A 179 -17.75 -1.67 -9.18
C ALA A 179 -17.42 -0.17 -9.33
N TYR A 180 -17.42 0.38 -10.56
CA TYR A 180 -17.12 1.79 -10.77
C TYR A 180 -18.21 2.75 -10.27
N TRP A 181 -19.48 2.36 -10.40
CA TRP A 181 -20.59 3.14 -9.85
C TRP A 181 -20.60 3.10 -8.32
N THR A 182 -20.30 1.94 -7.75
CA THR A 182 -20.14 1.80 -6.31
C THR A 182 -18.93 2.60 -5.83
N ASP A 183 -17.79 2.55 -6.52
CA ASP A 183 -16.57 3.31 -6.20
C ASP A 183 -16.82 4.83 -6.20
N LEU A 184 -17.66 5.35 -7.09
CA LEU A 184 -18.04 6.76 -7.10
C LEU A 184 -18.76 7.15 -5.80
N ILE A 185 -19.78 6.40 -5.41
CA ILE A 185 -20.57 6.67 -4.20
C ILE A 185 -19.73 6.47 -2.95
N GLN A 186 -19.00 5.35 -2.89
CA GLN A 186 -18.09 5.00 -1.81
C GLN A 186 -16.97 6.04 -1.67
N GLY A 187 -16.47 6.55 -2.79
CA GLY A 187 -15.43 7.56 -2.79
C GLY A 187 -15.89 8.87 -2.15
N LEU A 188 -17.10 9.32 -2.46
CA LEU A 188 -17.71 10.48 -1.79
C LEU A 188 -17.90 10.23 -0.29
N ALA A 189 -18.28 9.01 0.09
CA ALA A 189 -18.43 8.61 1.49
C ALA A 189 -17.08 8.65 2.25
N ILE A 190 -15.98 8.23 1.62
CA ILE A 190 -14.63 8.32 2.18
C ILE A 190 -14.18 9.78 2.34
N ILE A 191 -14.48 10.65 1.38
CA ILE A 191 -14.15 12.09 1.49
C ILE A 191 -14.89 12.69 2.70
N LEU A 192 -16.19 12.38 2.84
CA LEU A 192 -16.99 12.80 3.99
C LEU A 192 -16.38 12.29 5.30
N LEU A 193 -16.04 11.00 5.37
CA LEU A 193 -15.39 10.38 6.52
C LEU A 193 -14.14 11.12 6.99
N SER A 194 -13.34 11.57 6.02
CA SER A 194 -12.01 12.14 6.23
C SER A 194 -12.05 13.46 6.99
N VAL A 195 -13.19 14.15 6.95
CA VAL A 195 -13.41 15.44 7.63
C VAL A 195 -14.44 15.35 8.75
N LEU A 196 -15.30 14.31 8.77
CA LEU A 196 -16.43 14.18 9.69
C LEU A 196 -16.00 14.23 11.17
N LEU A 197 -14.92 13.55 11.54
CA LEU A 197 -14.47 13.46 12.94
C LEU A 197 -13.83 14.75 13.46
N ILE A 198 -13.31 15.61 12.59
CA ILE A 198 -12.51 16.78 12.97
C ILE A 198 -13.30 17.77 13.85
N PRO A 199 -14.50 18.27 13.46
CA PRO A 199 -15.22 19.25 14.28
C PRO A 199 -15.66 18.68 15.64
N PHE A 200 -16.09 17.42 15.69
CA PHE A 200 -16.46 16.79 16.97
C PHE A 200 -15.24 16.54 17.86
N GLY A 201 -14.14 16.13 17.25
CA GLY A 201 -12.87 15.93 17.92
C GLY A 201 -12.28 17.20 18.50
N LEU A 202 -12.24 18.29 17.72
CA LEU A 202 -11.78 19.59 18.22
C LEU A 202 -12.67 20.10 19.36
N LYS A 203 -13.99 19.92 19.25
CA LYS A 203 -14.92 20.27 20.33
C LYS A 203 -14.64 19.47 21.60
N ALA A 204 -14.35 18.18 21.46
CA ALA A 204 -13.98 17.33 22.60
C ALA A 204 -12.64 17.75 23.22
N VAL A 205 -11.64 18.10 22.41
CA VAL A 205 -10.35 18.65 22.89
C VAL A 205 -10.56 19.92 23.70
N VAL A 206 -11.37 20.86 23.20
CA VAL A 206 -11.70 22.11 23.92
C VAL A 206 -12.48 21.82 25.19
N ALA A 207 -13.43 20.87 25.18
CA ALA A 207 -14.21 20.52 26.36
C ALA A 207 -13.36 19.90 27.47
N GLU A 208 -12.36 19.09 27.12
CA GLU A 208 -11.52 18.37 28.08
C GLU A 208 -10.34 19.22 28.60
N HIS A 209 -9.74 20.05 27.73
CA HIS A 209 -8.48 20.73 28.02
C HIS A 209 -8.51 22.24 27.79
N GLY A 210 -9.62 22.80 27.31
CA GLY A 210 -9.79 24.23 27.04
C GLY A 210 -10.12 25.06 28.27
N GLN A 211 -10.06 26.38 28.10
CA GLN A 211 -10.40 27.39 29.09
C GLN A 211 -11.75 28.04 28.79
N GLU A 212 -12.31 28.73 29.77
CA GLU A 212 -13.59 29.44 29.62
C GLU A 212 -13.44 30.54 28.55
N GLY A 213 -14.21 30.44 27.46
CA GLY A 213 -14.13 31.33 26.30
C GLY A 213 -13.42 30.75 25.07
N ASP A 214 -12.77 29.58 25.19
CA ASP A 214 -12.15 28.90 24.04
C ASP A 214 -13.19 28.45 23.01
N GLY A 215 -12.92 28.78 21.75
CA GLY A 215 -13.71 28.36 20.60
C GLY A 215 -13.19 27.06 19.98
N LEU A 216 -13.87 26.60 18.92
CA LEU A 216 -13.52 25.33 18.25
C LEU A 216 -12.08 25.31 17.70
N MET A 217 -11.61 26.44 17.17
CA MET A 217 -10.27 26.55 16.57
C MET A 217 -9.16 26.57 17.62
N ASP A 218 -9.46 26.96 18.86
CA ASP A 218 -8.51 26.87 19.97
C ASP A 218 -8.14 25.42 20.29
N GLY A 219 -8.95 24.45 19.85
CA GLY A 219 -8.59 23.03 19.88
C GLY A 219 -7.23 22.74 19.23
N PHE A 220 -6.86 23.45 18.15
CA PHE A 220 -5.53 23.28 17.55
C PHE A 220 -4.41 23.79 18.46
N ARG A 221 -4.60 24.94 19.11
CA ARG A 221 -3.66 25.48 20.10
C ARG A 221 -3.48 24.53 21.27
N ILE A 222 -4.59 24.02 21.79
CA ILE A 222 -4.59 23.06 22.89
C ILE A 222 -3.84 21.77 22.49
N MET A 223 -4.02 21.25 21.27
CA MET A 223 -3.24 20.09 20.83
C MET A 223 -1.71 20.37 20.84
N HIS A 224 -1.29 21.57 20.44
CA HIS A 224 0.12 21.98 20.52
C HIS A 224 0.63 22.02 21.96
N GLU A 225 -0.15 22.56 22.89
CA GLU A 225 0.17 22.61 24.33
C GLU A 225 0.25 21.22 24.96
N GLN A 226 -0.68 20.32 24.61
CA GLN A 226 -0.78 18.98 25.19
C GLN A 226 0.29 18.01 24.67
N LEU A 227 0.61 18.05 23.37
CA LEU A 227 1.50 17.09 22.71
C LEU A 227 2.95 17.59 22.56
N GLY A 228 3.16 18.91 22.59
CA GLY A 228 4.45 19.56 22.32
C GLY A 228 4.86 19.55 20.84
N GLU A 229 5.84 20.39 20.49
CA GLU A 229 6.25 20.64 19.09
C GLU A 229 6.75 19.39 18.33
N SER A 230 7.35 18.44 19.04
CA SER A 230 7.90 17.23 18.42
C SER A 230 6.82 16.38 17.73
N ALA A 231 5.57 16.40 18.24
CA ALA A 231 4.44 15.68 17.67
C ALA A 231 3.97 16.28 16.33
N PHE A 232 4.29 17.55 16.05
CA PHE A 232 3.90 18.25 14.82
C PHE A 232 5.01 18.27 13.76
N THR A 233 6.15 17.65 14.04
CA THR A 233 7.25 17.58 13.08
C THR A 233 6.93 16.59 11.96
N ILE A 234 6.99 17.06 10.71
CA ILE A 234 6.59 16.31 9.50
C ILE A 234 7.73 15.48 8.91
N VAL A 235 8.96 16.01 8.88
CA VAL A 235 10.15 15.33 8.36
C VAL A 235 11.27 15.46 9.39
N GLY A 236 11.97 14.36 9.68
CA GLY A 236 13.08 14.39 10.63
C GLY A 236 12.66 14.56 12.10
N GLY A 237 11.39 14.26 12.43
CA GLY A 237 10.87 14.30 13.79
C GLY A 237 11.62 13.34 14.71
N THR A 238 12.58 13.88 15.47
CA THR A 238 13.54 13.16 16.31
C THR A 238 14.36 12.09 15.56
N THR A 239 15.57 11.79 16.05
CA THR A 239 16.41 10.70 15.51
C THR A 239 15.79 9.29 15.65
N ALA A 240 14.56 9.18 16.18
CA ALA A 240 13.80 7.94 16.39
C ALA A 240 12.64 7.73 15.40
N SER A 241 12.40 8.64 14.44
CA SER A 241 11.31 8.49 13.46
C SER A 241 11.39 7.15 12.72
N GLU A 242 10.25 6.47 12.56
CA GLU A 242 10.13 5.29 11.70
C GLU A 242 10.33 5.61 10.21
N PHE A 243 10.14 6.87 9.82
CA PHE A 243 10.19 7.36 8.44
C PHE A 243 11.16 8.55 8.30
N PRO A 244 12.47 8.35 8.52
CA PRO A 244 13.45 9.38 8.18
C PRO A 244 13.48 9.62 6.67
N LEU A 245 13.95 10.80 6.24
CA LEU A 245 13.90 11.22 4.84
C LEU A 245 14.50 10.20 3.87
N TYR A 246 15.66 9.62 4.20
CA TYR A 246 16.29 8.59 3.35
C TYR A 246 15.43 7.33 3.21
N ALA A 247 14.70 6.93 4.27
CA ALA A 247 13.80 5.79 4.22
C ALA A 247 12.56 6.10 3.39
N ILE A 248 12.02 7.32 3.50
CA ILE A 248 10.91 7.78 2.65
C ILE A 248 11.33 7.72 1.17
N VAL A 249 12.49 8.28 0.82
CA VAL A 249 13.00 8.24 -0.56
C VAL A 249 13.14 6.82 -1.07
N ALA A 250 13.71 5.92 -0.27
CA ALA A 250 13.86 4.53 -0.67
C ALA A 250 12.51 3.80 -0.83
N ILE A 251 11.55 4.05 0.07
CA ILE A 251 10.18 3.52 -0.03
C ILE A 251 9.48 4.07 -1.29
N VAL A 252 9.67 5.34 -1.64
CA VAL A 252 9.12 5.93 -2.88
C VAL A 252 9.69 5.20 -4.09
N VAL A 253 11.01 5.01 -4.17
CA VAL A 253 11.67 4.35 -5.31
C VAL A 253 11.17 2.92 -5.50
N ILE A 254 11.09 2.12 -4.43
CA ILE A 254 10.60 0.74 -4.55
C ILE A 254 9.13 0.70 -4.97
N ASN A 255 8.30 1.63 -4.49
CA ASN A 255 6.89 1.68 -4.87
C ASN A 255 6.67 2.16 -6.30
N ILE A 256 7.50 3.06 -6.84
CA ILE A 256 7.51 3.40 -8.28
C ILE A 256 7.75 2.13 -9.12
N ILE A 257 8.66 1.27 -8.68
CA ILE A 257 9.01 0.05 -9.39
C ILE A 257 7.91 -1.01 -9.24
N GLY A 258 7.35 -1.14 -8.04
CA GLY A 258 6.40 -2.20 -7.67
C GLY A 258 4.97 -1.96 -8.16
N ILE A 259 4.49 -0.71 -8.15
CA ILE A 259 3.09 -0.41 -8.41
C ILE A 259 2.64 -0.85 -9.80
N VAL A 260 3.51 -0.69 -10.80
CA VAL A 260 3.20 -1.02 -12.19
C VAL A 260 3.01 -2.53 -12.43
N LEU A 261 3.38 -3.35 -11.45
CA LEU A 261 3.29 -4.80 -11.49
C LEU A 261 1.98 -5.31 -10.88
N THR A 262 1.28 -4.45 -10.14
CA THR A 262 0.06 -4.85 -9.44
C THR A 262 -1.04 -5.14 -10.47
N PRO A 263 -1.63 -6.34 -10.50
CA PRO A 263 -2.45 -6.72 -11.65
C PRO A 263 -3.67 -5.84 -11.92
N HIS A 264 -4.27 -5.25 -10.88
CA HIS A 264 -5.41 -4.34 -10.96
C HIS A 264 -5.10 -3.05 -11.73
N PHE A 265 -3.83 -2.69 -11.83
CA PHE A 265 -3.40 -1.45 -12.46
C PHE A 265 -3.63 -1.49 -13.99
N ILE A 266 -3.81 -2.68 -14.59
CA ILE A 266 -4.29 -2.77 -15.98
C ILE A 266 -5.68 -2.15 -16.14
N VAL A 267 -6.51 -2.24 -15.10
CA VAL A 267 -7.86 -1.68 -15.09
C VAL A 267 -7.82 -0.25 -14.59
N THR A 268 -7.43 -0.05 -13.33
CA THR A 268 -7.56 1.23 -12.62
C THR A 268 -6.48 2.23 -13.02
N GLY A 269 -5.33 1.73 -13.49
CA GLY A 269 -4.22 2.50 -14.03
C GLY A 269 -4.47 3.04 -15.44
N GLY A 270 -5.69 3.00 -15.95
CA GLY A 270 -6.07 3.70 -17.19
C GLY A 270 -6.47 2.82 -18.37
N GLY A 271 -6.37 1.48 -18.26
CA GLY A 271 -6.75 0.59 -19.37
C GLY A 271 -8.25 0.60 -19.69
N THR A 272 -9.11 1.03 -18.76
CA THR A 272 -10.56 1.18 -18.95
C THR A 272 -11.00 2.58 -19.41
N ALA A 273 -10.06 3.53 -19.48
CA ALA A 273 -10.37 4.89 -19.93
C ALA A 273 -10.65 4.93 -21.44
N LYS A 274 -11.51 5.85 -21.89
CA LYS A 274 -11.78 6.01 -23.33
C LYS A 274 -10.58 6.51 -24.14
N SER A 275 -9.81 7.44 -23.57
CA SER A 275 -8.63 8.05 -24.21
C SER A 275 -7.43 8.07 -23.27
N GLU A 276 -6.24 8.31 -23.82
CA GLU A 276 -5.01 8.51 -23.03
C GLU A 276 -5.11 9.73 -22.10
N TRP A 277 -5.85 10.76 -22.51
CA TRP A 277 -6.05 11.95 -21.67
C TRP A 277 -6.96 11.66 -20.48
N ASP A 278 -8.05 10.91 -20.71
CA ASP A 278 -8.94 10.48 -19.63
C ASP A 278 -8.21 9.54 -18.65
N ALA A 279 -7.33 8.67 -19.16
CA ALA A 279 -6.48 7.81 -18.34
C ALA A 279 -5.55 8.63 -17.43
N ARG A 280 -4.82 9.60 -18.00
CA ARG A 280 -3.88 10.46 -17.26
C ARG A 280 -4.57 11.28 -16.18
N VAL A 281 -5.62 12.02 -16.57
CA VAL A 281 -6.35 12.90 -15.65
C VAL A 281 -7.02 12.06 -14.57
N GLY A 282 -7.69 10.97 -14.93
CA GLY A 282 -8.36 10.09 -13.97
C GLY A 282 -7.41 9.53 -12.93
N LEU A 283 -6.34 8.86 -13.37
CA LEU A 283 -5.41 8.19 -12.48
C LEU A 283 -4.71 9.15 -11.51
N VAL A 284 -4.23 10.29 -12.02
CA VAL A 284 -3.50 11.28 -11.22
C VAL A 284 -4.44 12.03 -10.27
N THR A 285 -5.59 12.50 -10.75
CA THR A 285 -6.54 13.25 -9.91
C THR A 285 -7.06 12.38 -8.77
N GLY A 286 -7.44 11.13 -9.07
CA GLY A 286 -7.94 10.19 -8.06
C GLY A 286 -6.90 9.96 -6.95
N ASN A 287 -5.64 9.76 -7.31
CA ASN A 287 -4.57 9.56 -6.33
C ASN A 287 -4.24 10.82 -5.51
N PHE A 288 -4.36 12.03 -6.10
CA PHE A 288 -4.18 13.27 -5.35
C PHE A 288 -5.34 13.55 -4.38
N ILE A 289 -6.60 13.27 -4.75
CA ILE A 289 -7.75 13.42 -3.84
C ILE A 289 -7.52 12.64 -2.55
N LYS A 290 -7.00 11.41 -2.65
CA LYS A 290 -6.62 10.58 -1.49
C LYS A 290 -5.61 11.27 -0.57
N ARG A 291 -4.68 12.06 -1.11
CA ARG A 291 -3.67 12.77 -0.31
C ARG A 291 -4.29 13.89 0.53
N PHE A 292 -5.30 14.58 0.00
CA PHE A 292 -6.07 15.55 0.78
C PHE A 292 -6.85 14.86 1.91
N CYS A 293 -7.47 13.70 1.65
CA CYS A 293 -8.13 12.90 2.69
C CYS A 293 -7.16 12.51 3.82
N THR A 294 -5.92 12.18 3.47
CA THR A 294 -4.88 11.80 4.45
C THR A 294 -4.60 12.94 5.44
N ILE A 295 -4.67 14.21 5.02
CA ILE A 295 -4.52 15.36 5.92
C ILE A 295 -5.58 15.32 7.03
N GLY A 296 -6.84 15.08 6.66
CA GLY A 296 -7.93 14.98 7.62
C GLY A 296 -7.78 13.78 8.58
N TRP A 297 -7.24 12.67 8.10
CA TRP A 297 -6.93 11.51 8.94
C TRP A 297 -5.80 11.80 9.94
N VAL A 298 -4.77 12.56 9.55
CA VAL A 298 -3.70 12.99 10.46
C VAL A 298 -4.26 13.89 11.55
N ILE A 299 -5.09 14.88 11.22
CA ILE A 299 -5.73 15.76 12.21
C ILE A 299 -6.58 14.94 13.18
N THR A 300 -7.39 14.03 12.67
CA THR A 300 -8.21 13.13 13.48
C THR A 300 -7.35 12.28 14.42
N ALA A 301 -6.21 11.78 13.95
CA ALA A 301 -5.32 10.98 14.77
C ALA A 301 -4.58 11.80 15.85
N LEU A 302 -4.24 13.07 15.59
CA LEU A 302 -3.70 13.98 16.59
C LEU A 302 -4.73 14.31 17.69
N ILE A 303 -6.00 14.50 17.32
CA ILE A 303 -7.10 14.66 18.27
C ILE A 303 -7.17 13.43 19.19
N VAL A 304 -7.14 12.22 18.62
CA VAL A 304 -7.18 10.97 19.39
C VAL A 304 -5.97 10.85 20.31
N LEU A 305 -4.77 11.18 19.82
CA LEU A 305 -3.55 11.17 20.63
C LEU A 305 -3.61 12.19 21.77
N THR A 306 -4.24 13.34 21.56
CA THR A 306 -4.42 14.39 22.58
C THR A 306 -5.37 13.92 23.68
N LEU A 307 -6.54 13.42 23.30
CA LEU A 307 -7.59 13.02 24.25
C LEU A 307 -7.29 11.69 24.95
N TYR A 308 -6.69 10.74 24.24
CA TYR A 308 -6.61 9.33 24.65
C TYR A 308 -5.19 8.76 24.59
N GLY A 309 -4.17 9.60 24.55
CA GLY A 309 -2.78 9.16 24.46
C GLY A 309 -2.29 8.34 25.66
N SER A 310 -2.96 8.42 26.81
CA SER A 310 -2.68 7.62 28.02
C SER A 310 -3.52 6.34 28.13
N ASP A 311 -4.45 6.09 27.20
CA ASP A 311 -5.32 4.91 27.25
C ASP A 311 -4.51 3.61 27.11
N ALA A 312 -4.76 2.66 28.01
CA ALA A 312 -4.05 1.39 28.07
C ALA A 312 -4.30 0.51 26.83
N SER A 313 -5.51 0.57 26.25
CA SER A 313 -5.84 -0.22 25.07
C SER A 313 -5.15 0.30 23.81
N LEU A 314 -5.07 1.62 23.65
CA LEU A 314 -4.43 2.27 22.49
C LEU A 314 -2.90 2.22 22.56
N THR A 315 -2.34 2.31 23.76
CA THR A 315 -0.89 2.12 23.96
C THR A 315 -0.45 0.67 23.75
N ALA A 316 -1.33 -0.31 24.01
CA ALA A 316 -1.08 -1.71 23.70
C ALA A 316 -1.26 -2.01 22.19
N ASP A 317 -2.26 -1.40 21.55
CA ASP A 317 -2.56 -1.62 20.13
C ASP A 317 -3.08 -0.35 19.44
N ALA A 318 -2.16 0.41 18.85
CA ALA A 318 -2.45 1.66 18.16
C ALA A 318 -3.32 1.46 16.88
N ASP A 319 -3.49 0.23 16.38
CA ASP A 319 -4.39 -0.04 15.23
C ASP A 319 -5.86 0.21 15.60
N LYS A 320 -6.19 0.20 16.90
CA LYS A 320 -7.55 0.47 17.40
C LYS A 320 -7.91 1.96 17.41
N ALA A 321 -6.94 2.86 17.21
CA ALA A 321 -7.10 4.31 17.37
C ALA A 321 -8.29 4.88 16.57
N TRP A 322 -8.45 4.45 15.30
CA TRP A 322 -9.53 4.94 14.46
C TRP A 322 -10.93 4.46 14.90
N GLY A 323 -11.04 3.19 15.30
CA GLY A 323 -12.29 2.63 15.83
C GLY A 323 -12.68 3.23 17.17
N PHE A 324 -11.68 3.47 18.03
CA PHE A 324 -11.87 4.16 19.30
C PHE A 324 -12.36 5.60 19.10
N ALA A 325 -11.72 6.36 18.19
CA ALA A 325 -12.15 7.70 17.82
C ALA A 325 -13.61 7.74 17.37
N THR A 326 -13.99 6.78 16.51
CA THR A 326 -15.36 6.66 16.02
C THR A 326 -16.35 6.46 17.17
N LYS A 327 -16.03 5.57 18.10
CA LYS A 327 -16.89 5.25 19.23
C LYS A 327 -17.09 6.48 20.13
N GLU A 328 -15.99 7.08 20.56
CA GLU A 328 -16.03 8.11 21.61
C GLU A 328 -16.47 9.48 21.06
N LEU A 329 -16.14 9.81 19.80
CA LEU A 329 -16.47 11.12 19.23
C LEU A 329 -17.84 11.14 18.54
N LEU A 330 -18.28 10.04 17.91
CA LEU A 330 -19.56 10.00 17.18
C LEU A 330 -20.66 9.26 17.94
N GLY A 331 -20.30 8.30 18.80
CA GLY A 331 -21.25 7.50 19.57
C GLY A 331 -22.19 8.33 20.46
N PRO A 332 -21.69 9.34 21.20
CA PRO A 332 -22.54 10.16 22.07
C PRO A 332 -23.63 10.96 21.34
N LEU A 333 -23.48 11.20 20.03
CA LEU A 333 -24.45 11.98 19.27
C LEU A 333 -25.74 11.20 18.99
N GLY A 334 -25.69 9.86 18.97
CA GLY A 334 -26.87 9.00 18.84
C GLY A 334 -27.70 9.16 17.55
N ILE A 335 -27.14 9.77 16.50
CA ILE A 335 -27.83 10.06 15.22
C ILE A 335 -27.40 9.12 14.08
N GLY A 336 -26.72 8.01 14.37
CA GLY A 336 -26.33 7.02 13.36
C GLY A 336 -24.97 7.25 12.68
N LEU A 337 -24.18 8.24 13.13
CA LEU A 337 -22.88 8.57 12.53
C LEU A 337 -21.83 7.48 12.74
N VAL A 338 -21.93 6.66 13.79
CA VAL A 338 -21.08 5.49 13.97
C VAL A 338 -21.39 4.44 12.90
N GLY A 339 -22.67 4.17 12.64
CA GLY A 339 -23.11 3.32 11.54
C GLY A 339 -22.64 3.83 10.18
N LEU A 340 -22.74 5.13 9.93
CA LEU A 340 -22.24 5.77 8.71
C LEU A 340 -20.72 5.60 8.56
N MET A 341 -19.95 5.81 9.63
CA MET A 341 -18.49 5.63 9.63
C MET A 341 -18.12 4.18 9.29
N VAL A 342 -18.77 3.21 9.92
CA VAL A 342 -18.56 1.79 9.62
C VAL A 342 -18.95 1.47 8.18
N ALA A 343 -20.05 2.03 7.67
CA ALA A 343 -20.49 1.88 6.29
C ALA A 343 -19.42 2.39 5.30
N CYS A 344 -18.81 3.54 5.57
CA CYS A 344 -17.77 4.13 4.73
C CYS A 344 -16.44 3.35 4.75
N LEU A 345 -16.09 2.73 5.88
CA LEU A 345 -14.89 1.88 5.96
C LEU A 345 -15.11 0.54 5.28
N LEU A 346 -16.30 -0.03 5.44
CA LEU A 346 -16.75 -1.21 4.71
C LEU A 346 -16.80 -0.94 3.21
N ALA A 347 -17.29 0.23 2.79
CA ALA A 347 -17.23 0.73 1.42
C ALA A 347 -15.82 0.71 0.83
N ALA A 348 -14.84 1.25 1.55
CA ALA A 348 -13.45 1.28 1.11
C ALA A 348 -12.85 -0.13 0.93
N LEU A 349 -13.15 -1.05 1.86
CA LEU A 349 -12.74 -2.46 1.72
C LEU A 349 -13.41 -3.12 0.51
N MET A 350 -14.71 -2.89 0.33
CA MET A 350 -15.52 -3.44 -0.74
C MET A 350 -14.97 -3.08 -2.12
N SER A 351 -14.79 -1.78 -2.40
CA SER A 351 -14.20 -1.26 -3.64
C SER A 351 -12.91 -1.98 -4.03
N SER A 352 -12.00 -2.11 -3.06
CA SER A 352 -10.68 -2.72 -3.28
C SER A 352 -10.78 -4.24 -3.48
N VAL A 353 -11.48 -4.95 -2.60
CA VAL A 353 -11.59 -6.41 -2.66
C VAL A 353 -12.36 -6.86 -3.89
N ASP A 354 -13.39 -6.12 -4.33
CA ASP A 354 -14.10 -6.39 -5.58
C ASP A 354 -13.18 -6.27 -6.79
N CYS A 355 -12.38 -5.20 -6.85
CA CYS A 355 -11.41 -5.01 -7.92
C CYS A 355 -10.42 -6.18 -7.97
N TYR A 356 -9.87 -6.57 -6.82
CA TYR A 356 -8.90 -7.67 -6.73
C TYR A 356 -9.51 -9.00 -7.13
N MET A 357 -10.74 -9.24 -6.68
CA MET A 357 -11.53 -10.40 -7.03
C MET A 357 -11.68 -10.52 -8.56
N LEU A 358 -12.22 -9.47 -9.20
CA LEU A 358 -12.47 -9.45 -10.65
C LEU A 358 -11.19 -9.61 -11.47
N VAL A 359 -10.11 -8.97 -11.04
CA VAL A 359 -8.81 -9.02 -11.73
C VAL A 359 -8.18 -10.41 -11.62
N CYS A 360 -8.23 -11.03 -10.45
CA CYS A 360 -7.76 -12.41 -10.27
C CYS A 360 -8.57 -13.40 -11.10
N SER A 361 -9.89 -13.21 -11.13
CA SER A 361 -10.78 -14.01 -11.96
C SER A 361 -10.43 -13.89 -13.44
N ALA A 362 -10.15 -12.68 -13.92
CA ALA A 362 -9.70 -12.45 -15.29
C ALA A 362 -8.36 -13.14 -15.57
N LEU A 363 -7.39 -13.02 -14.66
CA LEU A 363 -6.07 -13.66 -14.78
C LEU A 363 -6.19 -15.18 -14.90
N VAL A 364 -6.95 -15.83 -14.02
CA VAL A 364 -7.08 -17.29 -14.05
C VAL A 364 -7.84 -17.73 -15.29
N VAL A 365 -8.95 -17.07 -15.64
CA VAL A 365 -9.74 -17.46 -16.82
C VAL A 365 -8.92 -17.29 -18.11
N ARG A 366 -8.31 -16.11 -18.33
CA ARG A 366 -7.61 -15.80 -19.59
C ARG A 366 -6.21 -16.40 -19.69
N ASN A 367 -5.48 -16.50 -18.59
CA ASN A 367 -4.06 -16.91 -18.64
C ASN A 367 -3.83 -18.37 -18.21
N ILE A 368 -4.81 -19.02 -17.56
CA ILE A 368 -4.70 -20.42 -17.13
C ILE A 368 -5.77 -21.29 -17.79
N TYR A 369 -7.04 -20.99 -17.57
CA TYR A 369 -8.14 -21.88 -17.93
C TYR A 369 -8.33 -22.00 -19.44
N VAL A 370 -8.56 -20.89 -20.15
CA VAL A 370 -8.77 -20.93 -21.60
C VAL A 370 -7.53 -21.47 -22.35
N PRO A 371 -6.28 -21.02 -22.05
CA PRO A 371 -5.15 -21.46 -22.85
C PRO A 371 -4.69 -22.90 -22.63
N PHE A 372 -5.01 -23.52 -21.49
CA PHE A 372 -4.47 -24.83 -21.09
C PHE A 372 -5.51 -25.88 -20.70
N VAL A 373 -6.69 -25.48 -20.19
CA VAL A 373 -7.70 -26.41 -19.70
C VAL A 373 -8.82 -26.60 -20.73
N ARG A 374 -9.41 -25.50 -21.22
CA ARG A 374 -10.52 -25.55 -22.18
C ARG A 374 -10.49 -24.38 -23.18
N PRO A 375 -9.81 -24.55 -24.34
CA PRO A 375 -9.67 -23.49 -25.35
C PRO A 375 -10.97 -23.02 -26.00
N ASP A 376 -11.99 -23.87 -26.02
CA ASP A 376 -13.31 -23.64 -26.61
C ASP A 376 -14.37 -23.19 -25.59
N ALA A 377 -13.96 -22.83 -24.36
CA ALA A 377 -14.87 -22.44 -23.30
C ALA A 377 -15.74 -21.24 -23.70
N GLY A 378 -17.07 -21.41 -23.62
CA GLY A 378 -18.02 -20.34 -23.90
C GLY A 378 -17.99 -19.22 -22.85
N GLU A 379 -18.54 -18.05 -23.19
CA GLU A 379 -18.55 -16.89 -22.28
C GLU A 379 -19.24 -17.18 -20.93
N ALA A 380 -20.37 -17.89 -20.95
CA ALA A 380 -21.10 -18.25 -19.74
C ALA A 380 -20.32 -19.20 -18.81
N GLU A 381 -19.50 -20.10 -19.36
CA GLU A 381 -18.61 -20.97 -18.58
C GLU A 381 -17.47 -20.16 -17.96
N CYS A 382 -16.83 -19.29 -18.75
CA CYS A 382 -15.79 -18.39 -18.28
C CYS A 382 -16.28 -17.48 -17.15
N LEU A 383 -17.50 -16.93 -17.25
CA LEU A 383 -18.09 -16.09 -16.21
C LEU A 383 -18.41 -16.90 -14.94
N ARG A 384 -18.91 -18.14 -15.05
CA ARG A 384 -19.13 -19.00 -13.87
C ARG A 384 -17.81 -19.32 -13.16
N LEU A 385 -16.77 -19.66 -13.90
CA LEU A 385 -15.44 -19.91 -13.32
C LEU A 385 -14.85 -18.65 -12.70
N ALA A 386 -14.97 -17.50 -13.37
CA ALA A 386 -14.54 -16.21 -12.84
C ALA A 386 -15.14 -15.97 -11.45
N ARG A 387 -16.43 -16.28 -11.26
CA ARG A 387 -17.07 -16.12 -9.95
C ARG A 387 -16.52 -17.04 -8.87
N ILE A 388 -16.25 -18.31 -9.20
CA ILE A 388 -15.66 -19.28 -8.27
C ILE A 388 -14.25 -18.85 -7.84
N ILE A 389 -13.40 -18.46 -8.80
CA ILE A 389 -12.04 -17.97 -8.52
C ILE A 389 -12.09 -16.73 -7.64
N GLY A 390 -13.04 -15.84 -7.90
CA GLY A 390 -13.22 -14.65 -7.09
C GLY A 390 -13.48 -14.97 -5.62
N ALA A 391 -14.43 -15.89 -5.36
CA ALA A 391 -14.72 -16.36 -4.01
C ALA A 391 -13.51 -17.02 -3.33
N ILE A 392 -12.69 -17.78 -4.07
CA ILE A 392 -11.46 -18.40 -3.54
C ILE A 392 -10.45 -17.33 -3.11
N VAL A 393 -10.28 -16.26 -3.87
CA VAL A 393 -9.34 -15.17 -3.54
C VAL A 393 -9.78 -14.41 -2.30
N VAL A 394 -11.08 -14.09 -2.19
CA VAL A 394 -11.62 -13.43 -0.99
C VAL A 394 -11.51 -14.36 0.23
N GLY A 395 -11.87 -15.64 0.10
CA GLY A 395 -11.70 -16.63 1.15
C GLY A 395 -10.24 -16.79 1.60
N GLY A 396 -9.31 -16.85 0.64
CA GLY A 396 -7.87 -16.88 0.92
C GLY A 396 -7.38 -15.62 1.65
N SER A 397 -7.94 -14.46 1.33
CA SER A 397 -7.66 -13.21 2.04
C SER A 397 -8.09 -13.26 3.51
N VAL A 398 -9.27 -13.82 3.80
CA VAL A 398 -9.75 -14.01 5.18
C VAL A 398 -8.88 -14.99 5.94
N VAL A 399 -8.53 -16.13 5.34
CA VAL A 399 -7.64 -17.11 5.97
C VAL A 399 -6.30 -16.47 6.32
N LEU A 400 -5.69 -15.71 5.39
CA LEU A 400 -4.45 -15.01 5.66
C LEU A 400 -4.60 -13.95 6.75
N ALA A 401 -5.69 -13.17 6.75
CA ALA A 401 -5.97 -12.17 7.78
C ALA A 401 -6.06 -12.78 9.19
N LEU A 402 -6.65 -13.97 9.30
CA LEU A 402 -6.75 -14.71 10.56
C LEU A 402 -5.40 -15.30 11.00
N THR A 403 -4.51 -15.62 10.06
CA THR A 403 -3.15 -16.11 10.40
C THR A 403 -2.17 -15.00 10.76
N ILE A 404 -2.29 -13.83 10.13
CA ILE A 404 -1.43 -12.65 10.34
C ILE A 404 -2.34 -11.48 10.71
N TYR A 405 -2.79 -11.45 11.96
CA TYR A 405 -3.66 -10.38 12.48
C TYR A 405 -2.89 -9.12 12.92
N ASP A 406 -1.95 -8.70 12.08
CA ASP A 406 -1.16 -7.47 12.25
C ASP A 406 -1.16 -6.70 10.92
N MET A 407 -1.72 -5.48 10.95
CA MET A 407 -1.90 -4.68 9.74
C MET A 407 -0.55 -4.27 9.13
N PHE A 408 0.43 -3.93 9.96
CA PHE A 408 1.73 -3.45 9.49
C PHE A 408 2.59 -4.57 8.92
N ALA A 409 2.51 -5.78 9.48
CA ALA A 409 3.16 -6.97 8.94
C ALA A 409 2.62 -7.31 7.56
N ASN A 410 1.30 -7.26 7.36
CA ASN A 410 0.69 -7.45 6.04
C ASN A 410 1.12 -6.36 5.04
N LEU A 411 1.17 -5.08 5.46
CA LEU A 411 1.67 -3.99 4.62
C LEU A 411 3.13 -4.20 4.18
N GLN A 412 3.99 -4.75 5.03
CA GLN A 412 5.38 -5.02 4.61
C GLN A 412 5.49 -6.09 3.54
N LEU A 413 4.62 -7.10 3.57
CA LEU A 413 4.59 -8.15 2.54
C LEU A 413 4.20 -7.56 1.17
N THR A 414 3.32 -6.56 1.12
CA THR A 414 2.90 -5.94 -0.14
C THR A 414 4.02 -5.14 -0.82
N TRP A 415 5.05 -4.72 -0.08
CA TRP A 415 6.22 -4.06 -0.68
C TRP A 415 7.18 -5.03 -1.37
N ILE A 416 7.34 -6.24 -0.82
CA ILE A 416 8.35 -7.20 -1.27
C ILE A 416 7.79 -8.11 -2.38
N VAL A 417 6.54 -8.57 -2.24
CA VAL A 417 5.95 -9.54 -3.18
C VAL A 417 5.99 -9.06 -4.63
N PRO A 418 5.62 -7.81 -4.98
CA PRO A 418 5.69 -7.31 -6.35
C PRO A 418 7.08 -7.40 -6.98
N MET A 419 8.16 -7.33 -6.20
CA MET A 419 9.53 -7.34 -6.71
C MET A 419 9.88 -8.61 -7.49
N LEU A 420 9.13 -9.70 -7.32
CA LEU A 420 9.28 -10.93 -8.11
C LEU A 420 9.21 -10.71 -9.63
N PHE A 421 8.38 -9.75 -10.07
CA PHE A 421 8.17 -9.45 -11.49
C PHE A 421 8.74 -8.09 -11.91
N ALA A 422 9.37 -7.33 -11.01
CA ALA A 422 9.82 -5.96 -11.25
C ALA A 422 10.78 -5.85 -12.43
N ALA A 423 11.90 -6.57 -12.36
CA ALA A 423 12.90 -6.57 -13.43
C ALA A 423 12.34 -7.14 -14.74
N VAL A 424 11.49 -8.17 -14.66
CA VAL A 424 10.85 -8.77 -15.83
C VAL A 424 10.01 -7.70 -16.54
N PHE A 425 9.10 -7.03 -15.84
CA PHE A 425 8.27 -5.99 -16.45
C PHE A 425 9.08 -4.80 -16.98
N TRP A 426 9.92 -4.17 -16.15
CA TRP A 426 10.59 -2.92 -16.54
C TRP A 426 11.60 -3.12 -17.67
N VAL A 427 12.40 -4.18 -17.61
CA VAL A 427 13.36 -4.50 -18.68
C VAL A 427 12.58 -4.95 -19.94
N GLY A 428 11.50 -5.70 -19.76
CA GLY A 428 10.60 -6.10 -20.85
C GLY A 428 9.92 -4.91 -21.54
N MET A 429 9.52 -3.88 -20.79
CA MET A 429 8.80 -2.72 -21.31
C MET A 429 9.67 -1.85 -22.23
N PHE A 430 10.98 -1.78 -21.99
CA PHE A 430 11.86 -0.81 -22.67
C PHE A 430 13.05 -1.42 -23.41
N TRP A 431 13.31 -2.73 -23.32
CA TRP A 431 14.46 -3.35 -23.97
C TRP A 431 14.07 -4.58 -24.79
N ARG A 432 14.29 -4.52 -26.11
CA ARG A 432 14.00 -5.65 -27.03
C ARG A 432 14.79 -6.91 -26.70
N ARG A 433 16.00 -6.79 -26.16
CA ARG A 433 16.87 -7.94 -25.87
C ARG A 433 16.37 -8.81 -24.72
N ALA A 434 15.46 -8.32 -23.88
CA ALA A 434 14.95 -9.07 -22.73
C ALA A 434 14.25 -10.35 -23.21
N THR A 435 14.80 -11.50 -22.83
CA THR A 435 14.35 -12.80 -23.35
C THR A 435 13.44 -13.53 -22.38
N THR A 436 12.68 -14.49 -22.90
CA THR A 436 11.81 -15.37 -22.11
C THR A 436 12.59 -16.23 -21.12
N ARG A 437 13.77 -16.71 -21.52
CA ARG A 437 14.64 -17.50 -20.63
C ARG A 437 15.18 -16.65 -19.49
N ALA A 438 15.58 -15.42 -19.78
CA ALA A 438 16.04 -14.49 -18.76
C ALA A 438 14.93 -14.12 -17.76
N ALA A 439 13.69 -13.97 -18.25
CA ALA A 439 12.53 -13.75 -17.39
C ALA A 439 12.33 -14.90 -16.39
N TRP A 440 12.42 -16.16 -16.84
CA TRP A 440 12.36 -17.32 -15.95
C TRP A 440 13.51 -17.41 -14.97
N VAL A 441 14.76 -17.21 -15.44
CA VAL A 441 15.94 -17.19 -14.57
C VAL A 441 15.78 -16.14 -13.47
N THR A 442 15.32 -14.94 -13.83
CA THR A 442 15.12 -13.83 -12.90
C THR A 442 13.99 -14.13 -11.93
N PHE A 443 12.83 -14.59 -12.41
CA PHE A 443 11.71 -14.97 -11.55
C PHE A 443 12.08 -16.05 -10.56
N THR A 444 12.74 -17.13 -11.01
CA THR A 444 13.19 -18.23 -10.16
C THR A 444 14.24 -17.75 -9.16
N PHE A 445 15.19 -16.91 -9.58
CA PHE A 445 16.16 -16.29 -8.67
C PHE A 445 15.44 -15.49 -7.57
N CYS A 446 14.52 -14.60 -7.93
CA CYS A 446 13.79 -13.78 -6.96
C CYS A 446 12.95 -14.64 -6.01
N LEU A 447 12.25 -15.65 -6.53
CA LEU A 447 11.45 -16.57 -5.73
C LEU A 447 12.32 -17.35 -4.72
N LEU A 448 13.45 -17.89 -5.18
CA LEU A 448 14.35 -18.65 -4.33
C LEU A 448 15.03 -17.75 -3.29
N PHE A 449 15.58 -16.61 -3.72
CA PHE A 449 16.40 -15.76 -2.87
C PHE A 449 15.58 -14.95 -1.85
N PHE A 450 14.42 -14.39 -2.23
CA PHE A 450 13.64 -13.53 -1.33
C PHE A 450 12.57 -14.28 -0.54
N PHE A 451 12.15 -15.48 -0.96
CA PHE A 451 11.06 -16.22 -0.32
C PHE A 451 11.47 -17.61 0.15
N VAL A 452 11.98 -18.48 -0.73
CA VAL A 452 12.21 -19.89 -0.38
C VAL A 452 13.39 -20.07 0.56
N LEU A 453 14.59 -19.62 0.19
CA LEU A 453 15.81 -19.81 0.98
C LEU A 453 15.73 -19.13 2.36
N PRO A 454 15.23 -17.88 2.50
CA PRO A 454 15.01 -17.25 3.80
C PRO A 454 14.16 -18.05 4.78
N ILE A 455 13.21 -18.84 4.28
CA ILE A 455 12.30 -19.67 5.08
C ILE A 455 12.85 -21.09 5.28
N ALA A 456 13.47 -21.66 4.24
CA ALA A 456 13.91 -23.05 4.22
C ALA A 456 15.21 -23.26 5.02
N LEU A 457 16.19 -22.36 4.89
CA LEU A 457 17.49 -22.53 5.55
C LEU A 457 17.39 -22.69 7.07
N PRO A 458 16.62 -21.85 7.81
CA PRO A 458 16.46 -22.03 9.25
C PRO A 458 15.74 -23.33 9.65
N LYS A 459 14.88 -23.86 8.77
CA LYS A 459 14.15 -25.12 9.00
C LYS A 459 15.05 -26.35 8.75
N ILE A 460 15.90 -26.28 7.73
CA ILE A 460 16.85 -27.35 7.38
C ILE A 460 18.00 -27.40 8.39
N SER A 461 18.48 -26.24 8.83
CA SER A 461 19.57 -26.13 9.79
C SER A 461 19.16 -25.22 10.96
N PRO A 462 18.50 -25.78 11.99
CA PRO A 462 18.06 -25.00 13.15
C PRO A 462 19.21 -24.33 13.93
N SER A 463 20.43 -24.87 13.83
CA SER A 463 21.64 -24.30 14.45
C SER A 463 21.98 -22.90 13.93
N LEU A 464 21.51 -22.52 12.74
CA LEU A 464 21.65 -21.16 12.22
C LEU A 464 21.00 -20.13 13.16
N THR A 465 19.89 -20.50 13.81
CA THR A 465 19.14 -19.58 14.71
C THR A 465 19.88 -19.25 15.99
N THR A 466 20.91 -20.00 16.35
CA THR A 466 21.71 -19.81 17.58
C THR A 466 23.18 -19.48 17.28
N SER A 467 23.56 -19.36 16.01
CA SER A 467 24.95 -19.05 15.62
C SER A 467 25.30 -17.61 15.97
N VAL A 468 26.40 -17.41 16.71
CA VAL A 468 26.88 -16.07 17.13
C VAL A 468 27.09 -15.12 15.95
N SER A 469 27.57 -15.61 14.81
CA SER A 469 27.76 -14.79 13.60
C SER A 469 26.44 -14.33 12.97
N LEU A 470 25.36 -15.08 13.16
CA LEU A 470 24.06 -14.83 12.54
C LEU A 470 23.06 -14.20 13.50
N THR A 471 23.31 -14.24 14.79
CA THR A 471 22.48 -13.61 15.83
C THR A 471 23.00 -12.22 16.21
N GLN A 472 23.70 -11.55 15.30
CA GLN A 472 24.13 -10.17 15.51
C GLN A 472 22.95 -9.19 15.44
N THR A 473 23.07 -8.13 16.24
CA THR A 473 22.11 -7.02 16.26
C THR A 473 22.83 -5.70 16.03
N SER A 474 22.13 -4.71 15.48
CA SER A 474 22.57 -3.33 15.57
C SER A 474 22.80 -2.94 17.02
N HIS A 475 23.73 -2.01 17.28
CA HIS A 475 24.02 -1.51 18.60
C HIS A 475 22.75 -1.04 19.31
N VAL A 476 22.59 -1.41 20.56
CA VAL A 476 21.48 -0.94 21.40
C VAL A 476 21.86 0.44 21.92
N ILE A 477 21.22 1.48 21.40
CA ILE A 477 21.50 2.85 21.75
C ILE A 477 20.44 3.32 22.76
N LYS A 478 20.84 3.67 23.97
CA LYS A 478 19.96 4.34 24.94
C LYS A 478 20.29 5.83 24.91
N ALA A 479 19.40 6.61 24.30
CA ALA A 479 19.50 8.06 24.29
C ALA A 479 18.64 8.62 25.42
N THR A 480 19.28 9.28 26.37
CA THR A 480 18.67 9.92 27.52
C THR A 480 18.68 11.41 27.28
N THR A 481 17.50 12.00 27.05
CA THR A 481 17.35 13.44 26.80
C THR A 481 16.47 14.05 27.88
N THR A 482 16.89 15.20 28.41
CA THR A 482 16.09 16.02 29.31
C THR A 482 15.22 16.96 28.48
N ARG A 483 13.92 16.92 28.73
CA ARG A 483 12.97 17.89 28.19
C ARG A 483 11.93 18.22 29.24
N GLN A 484 11.26 19.33 29.03
CA GLN A 484 10.15 19.76 29.87
C GLN A 484 8.94 18.83 29.65
N ALA A 485 8.31 18.42 30.75
CA ALA A 485 7.15 17.54 30.73
C ALA A 485 5.95 18.23 30.07
N SER A 486 5.36 17.56 29.08
CA SER A 486 4.07 17.94 28.52
C SER A 486 2.93 17.51 29.45
N PRO A 487 1.73 18.10 29.31
CA PRO A 487 0.54 17.60 29.98
C PRO A 487 0.29 16.10 29.75
N LEU A 488 0.52 15.59 28.53
CA LEU A 488 0.39 14.16 28.24
C LEU A 488 1.41 13.30 29.00
N ASP A 489 2.60 13.83 29.30
CA ASP A 489 3.59 13.12 30.11
C ASP A 489 3.13 12.98 31.56
N VAL A 490 2.51 14.01 32.13
CA VAL A 490 1.87 13.96 33.46
C VAL A 490 0.72 12.96 33.45
N ALA A 491 -0.15 13.01 32.43
CA ALA A 491 -1.27 12.08 32.29
C ALA A 491 -0.82 10.60 32.14
N ARG A 492 0.36 10.37 31.57
CA ARG A 492 1.01 9.05 31.50
C ARG A 492 1.79 8.68 32.77
N GLY A 493 1.75 9.52 33.81
CA GLY A 493 2.46 9.30 35.07
C GLY A 493 3.99 9.42 34.96
N LYS A 494 4.50 10.06 33.91
CA LYS A 494 5.95 10.25 33.67
C LYS A 494 6.54 11.47 34.38
N ALA A 495 5.69 12.39 34.84
CA ALA A 495 6.04 13.60 35.59
C ALA A 495 4.97 13.89 36.64
N ALA A 496 5.32 14.59 37.72
CA ALA A 496 4.34 15.06 38.69
C ALA A 496 3.67 16.37 38.26
N LYS A 497 4.39 17.22 37.52
CA LYS A 497 3.88 18.52 37.04
C LYS A 497 4.32 18.84 35.60
N VAL A 498 3.50 19.61 34.91
CA VAL A 498 3.84 20.17 33.58
C VAL A 498 5.02 21.11 33.72
N GLY A 499 5.98 21.04 32.79
CA GLY A 499 7.23 21.82 32.86
C GLY A 499 8.28 21.25 33.83
N GLU A 500 8.03 20.11 34.46
CA GLU A 500 9.08 19.40 35.18
C GLU A 500 10.13 18.86 34.19
N ASP A 501 11.42 18.97 34.53
CA ASP A 501 12.47 18.35 33.73
C ASP A 501 12.35 16.82 33.84
N ILE A 502 11.84 16.19 32.78
CA ILE A 502 11.81 14.74 32.69
C ILE A 502 12.99 14.22 31.90
N THR A 503 13.54 13.12 32.41
CA THR A 503 14.61 12.38 31.77
C THR A 503 13.98 11.25 30.94
N GLU A 504 13.89 11.45 29.62
CA GLU A 504 13.34 10.45 28.72
C GLU A 504 14.48 9.58 28.18
N THR A 505 14.51 8.30 28.58
CA THR A 505 15.45 7.32 28.03
C THR A 505 14.77 6.53 26.92
N ARG A 506 15.19 6.77 25.67
CA ARG A 506 14.73 6.02 24.49
C ARG A 506 15.74 4.93 24.14
N ARG A 507 15.31 3.66 24.19
CA ARG A 507 16.08 2.52 23.65
C ARG A 507 15.84 2.42 22.14
N ARG A 508 16.92 2.39 21.36
CA ARG A 508 16.95 2.23 19.91
C ARG A 508 17.95 1.14 19.52
N GLY A 509 17.87 0.68 18.28
CA GLY A 509 18.73 -0.40 17.80
C GLY A 509 18.39 -1.74 18.45
N GLY A 510 19.36 -2.64 18.61
CA GLY A 510 19.05 -4.06 18.93
C GLY A 510 18.25 -4.76 17.84
N VAL A 511 18.22 -4.21 16.63
CA VAL A 511 17.55 -4.77 15.46
C VAL A 511 18.35 -5.96 14.96
N ALA A 512 17.66 -7.07 14.73
CA ALA A 512 18.25 -8.24 14.11
C ALA A 512 18.81 -7.88 12.73
N LEU A 513 20.11 -8.13 12.52
CA LEU A 513 20.75 -7.83 11.24
C LEU A 513 20.35 -8.85 10.18
N PHE A 514 20.48 -10.14 10.52
CA PHE A 514 20.30 -11.24 9.58
C PHE A 514 18.97 -11.99 9.70
N TRP A 515 18.03 -11.46 10.50
CA TRP A 515 16.71 -12.08 10.71
C TRP A 515 15.60 -11.04 10.57
N THR A 516 14.48 -11.42 9.95
CA THR A 516 13.29 -10.54 9.82
C THR A 516 12.47 -10.47 11.10
N GLY A 517 12.56 -11.48 11.95
CA GLY A 517 11.90 -11.49 13.26
C GLY A 517 12.75 -10.77 14.31
N SER A 518 12.77 -11.31 15.51
CA SER A 518 13.58 -10.79 16.61
C SER A 518 14.82 -11.65 16.83
N VAL A 519 15.89 -11.02 17.31
CA VAL A 519 17.00 -11.69 17.96
C VAL A 519 16.87 -11.37 19.45
N LYS A 520 16.69 -12.39 20.28
CA LYS A 520 16.44 -12.24 21.72
C LYS A 520 17.48 -13.00 22.55
N PRO A 521 17.81 -12.51 23.76
CA PRO A 521 18.60 -13.25 24.74
C PRO A 521 17.98 -14.61 25.08
N VAL A 522 18.84 -15.62 25.22
CA VAL A 522 18.50 -16.92 25.81
C VAL A 522 18.80 -16.82 27.31
N GLY A 523 17.78 -16.52 28.10
CA GLY A 523 17.91 -16.26 29.55
C GLY A 523 17.91 -14.77 29.87
N GLU A 524 18.74 -14.35 30.83
CA GLU A 524 18.83 -12.95 31.27
C GLU A 524 19.50 -12.05 30.22
N GLU A 525 18.91 -10.86 30.01
CA GLU A 525 19.49 -9.83 29.14
C GLU A 525 20.73 -9.22 29.79
N LYS A 526 21.90 -9.39 29.17
CA LYS A 526 23.15 -8.71 29.55
C LYS A 526 23.60 -7.78 28.42
N LEU A 527 23.90 -6.54 28.78
CA LEU A 527 24.34 -5.48 27.86
C LEU A 527 25.70 -4.96 28.30
N MET A 528 26.66 -4.93 27.39
CA MET A 528 27.99 -4.33 27.57
C MET A 528 28.01 -2.93 26.95
N GLU A 529 28.41 -1.91 27.72
CA GLU A 529 28.62 -0.54 27.22
C GLU A 529 29.88 -0.49 26.34
N ILE A 530 29.76 0.08 25.15
CA ILE A 530 30.86 0.19 24.17
C ILE A 530 31.22 1.64 23.81
N ASP A 531 30.30 2.59 23.99
CA ASP A 531 30.54 4.01 23.72
C ASP A 531 29.54 4.89 24.48
N ARG A 532 29.93 6.12 24.81
CA ARG A 532 29.11 7.12 25.50
C ARG A 532 29.39 8.50 24.93
N ARG A 533 28.34 9.18 24.47
CA ARG A 533 28.42 10.50 23.81
C ARG A 533 27.49 11.50 24.49
N LYS A 534 27.93 12.76 24.60
CA LYS A 534 27.05 13.86 24.99
C LYS A 534 26.27 14.36 23.78
N ILE A 535 24.96 14.46 23.92
CA ILE A 535 24.05 15.03 22.91
C ILE A 535 23.41 16.32 23.44
N LYS A 536 22.83 17.12 22.56
CA LYS A 536 22.13 18.35 22.97
C LYS A 536 20.98 17.98 23.92
N GLY A 537 21.09 18.40 25.18
CA GLY A 537 20.09 18.11 26.21
C GLY A 537 20.22 16.73 26.87
N GLY A 538 21.34 16.00 26.73
CA GLY A 538 21.52 14.73 27.47
C GLY A 538 22.71 13.88 27.04
N GLU A 539 22.59 12.56 27.21
CA GLU A 539 23.63 11.58 26.85
C GLU A 539 23.08 10.44 26.00
N GLU A 540 23.94 9.85 25.19
CA GLU A 540 23.66 8.67 24.39
C GLU A 540 24.69 7.59 24.72
N VAL A 541 24.22 6.45 25.23
CA VAL A 541 25.05 5.31 25.59
C VAL A 541 24.77 4.17 24.62
N VAL A 542 25.83 3.60 24.07
CA VAL A 542 25.79 2.54 23.07
C VAL A 542 26.17 1.23 23.73
N TYR A 543 25.33 0.22 23.56
CA TYR A 543 25.48 -1.11 24.13
C TYR A 543 25.50 -2.21 23.06
N VAL A 544 26.11 -3.34 23.40
CA VAL A 544 26.05 -4.60 22.66
C VAL A 544 25.57 -5.70 23.61
N TYR A 545 24.87 -6.71 23.11
CA TYR A 545 24.48 -7.86 23.93
C TYR A 545 25.71 -8.71 24.29
N ASP A 546 25.85 -9.00 25.57
CA ASP A 546 26.87 -9.89 26.14
C ASP A 546 26.20 -11.15 26.73
N CYS A 547 25.37 -11.79 25.91
CA CYS A 547 24.65 -13.00 26.28
C CYS A 547 24.38 -13.86 25.04
N PRO A 548 24.11 -15.17 25.20
CA PRO A 548 23.69 -16.01 24.09
C PRO A 548 22.38 -15.50 23.50
N LEU A 549 22.32 -15.37 22.17
CA LEU A 549 21.18 -14.84 21.44
C LEU A 549 20.54 -15.92 20.55
N LYS A 550 19.24 -15.78 20.32
CA LYS A 550 18.48 -16.63 19.39
C LYS A 550 17.69 -15.78 18.39
N GLY A 551 17.93 -16.02 17.11
CA GLY A 551 17.20 -15.44 15.98
C GLY A 551 15.85 -16.12 15.74
N SER A 552 14.91 -15.37 15.18
CA SER A 552 13.58 -15.85 14.82
C SER A 552 13.10 -15.23 13.49
N GLY A 553 12.18 -15.91 12.82
CA GLY A 553 11.64 -15.47 11.53
C GLY A 553 12.47 -15.95 10.34
N ARG A 554 12.47 -15.17 9.26
CA ARG A 554 13.17 -15.49 8.01
C ARG A 554 14.59 -14.95 8.04
N MET A 555 15.50 -15.63 7.37
CA MET A 555 16.89 -15.17 7.22
C MET A 555 16.98 -14.04 6.18
N ARG A 556 17.74 -12.99 6.47
CA ARG A 556 17.98 -11.86 5.56
C ARG A 556 19.28 -12.09 4.79
N LEU A 557 19.18 -12.81 3.67
CA LEU A 557 20.31 -13.20 2.84
C LEU A 557 20.99 -11.99 2.15
N ASP A 558 20.19 -11.00 1.80
CA ASP A 558 20.63 -9.69 1.33
C ASP A 558 21.56 -8.99 2.34
N MET A 559 21.18 -8.98 3.62
CA MET A 559 22.00 -8.37 4.68
C MET A 559 23.34 -9.09 4.86
N LEU A 560 23.41 -10.41 4.70
CA LEU A 560 24.67 -11.16 4.77
C LEU A 560 25.64 -10.73 3.67
N ILE A 561 25.12 -10.49 2.46
CA ILE A 561 25.94 -10.04 1.33
C ILE A 561 26.41 -8.60 1.56
N ILE A 562 25.52 -7.73 2.05
CA ILE A 562 25.85 -6.33 2.36
C ILE A 562 26.93 -6.23 3.44
N ASP A 563 26.85 -7.07 4.48
CA ASP A 563 27.87 -7.19 5.52
C ASP A 563 29.23 -7.64 4.92
N GLN A 564 29.22 -8.64 4.05
CA GLN A 564 30.41 -9.10 3.32
C GLN A 564 31.02 -8.03 2.39
N MET A 565 30.25 -7.04 1.95
CA MET A 565 30.74 -5.88 1.21
C MET A 565 31.45 -4.84 2.10
N GLY A 566 31.56 -5.08 3.40
CA GLY A 566 32.25 -4.23 4.37
C GLY A 566 31.41 -3.07 4.91
N ILE A 567 30.09 -3.09 4.71
CA ILE A 567 29.19 -2.09 5.28
C ILE A 567 28.92 -2.46 6.73
N ASP A 568 29.38 -1.63 7.66
CA ASP A 568 29.08 -1.79 9.09
C ASP A 568 27.58 -1.60 9.35
N LEU A 569 26.86 -2.72 9.44
CA LEU A 569 25.44 -2.80 9.75
C LEU A 569 25.17 -2.58 11.23
N ALA A 570 26.13 -2.88 12.11
CA ALA A 570 25.93 -2.83 13.55
C ALA A 570 25.74 -1.38 14.04
N SER A 571 26.42 -0.41 13.43
CA SER A 571 26.25 1.02 13.75
C SER A 571 24.98 1.67 13.18
N LYS A 572 24.21 0.98 12.34
CA LYS A 572 23.05 1.57 11.64
C LYS A 572 21.77 1.47 12.48
N ASN A 573 20.89 2.47 12.36
CA ASN A 573 19.58 2.44 13.01
C ASN A 573 18.58 1.53 12.27
N LYS A 574 17.43 1.24 12.89
CA LYS A 574 16.37 0.39 12.33
C LYS A 574 15.93 0.79 10.92
N ALA A 575 15.68 2.08 10.71
CA ALA A 575 15.23 2.59 9.43
C ALA A 575 16.32 2.46 8.34
N ALA A 576 17.60 2.68 8.68
CA ALA A 576 18.73 2.53 7.77
C ALA A 576 18.94 1.07 7.38
N ILE A 577 18.93 0.15 8.35
CA ILE A 577 19.02 -1.30 8.10
C ILE A 577 17.89 -1.76 7.19
N LYS A 578 16.67 -1.29 7.42
CA LYS A 578 15.52 -1.61 6.56
C LYS A 578 15.62 -0.96 5.18
N THR A 579 16.22 0.22 5.09
CA THR A 579 16.46 0.90 3.81
C THR A 579 17.50 0.16 2.97
N LEU A 580 18.49 -0.46 3.61
CA LEU A 580 19.54 -1.22 2.91
C LEU A 580 19.02 -2.51 2.23
N ASP A 581 17.87 -3.04 2.64
CA ASP A 581 17.22 -4.17 1.92
C ASP A 581 16.85 -3.75 0.48
N LEU A 582 16.49 -2.48 0.31
CA LEU A 582 15.78 -2.01 -0.88
C LEU A 582 16.66 -1.97 -2.13
N PRO A 583 17.90 -1.42 -2.11
CA PRO A 583 18.79 -1.47 -3.26
C PRO A 583 19.09 -2.88 -3.73
N PHE A 584 19.26 -3.85 -2.82
CA PHE A 584 19.54 -5.22 -3.21
C PHE A 584 18.33 -5.88 -3.88
N ALA A 585 17.16 -5.76 -3.26
CA ALA A 585 15.89 -6.23 -3.81
C ALA A 585 15.51 -5.57 -5.15
N THR A 586 16.04 -4.38 -5.42
CA THR A 586 15.74 -3.61 -6.62
C THR A 586 16.77 -3.82 -7.73
N ILE A 587 18.07 -3.74 -7.43
CA ILE A 587 19.14 -3.72 -8.44
C ILE A 587 19.47 -5.15 -8.90
N VAL A 588 19.58 -6.10 -7.98
CA VAL A 588 20.06 -7.45 -8.29
C VAL A 588 19.14 -8.17 -9.28
N PRO A 589 17.79 -8.14 -9.14
CA PRO A 589 16.91 -8.72 -10.15
C PRO A 589 17.10 -8.13 -11.55
N PHE A 590 17.37 -6.82 -11.66
CA PHE A 590 17.61 -6.18 -12.95
C PHE A 590 18.96 -6.62 -13.55
N LEU A 591 20.01 -6.75 -12.74
CA LEU A 591 21.29 -7.28 -13.18
C LEU A 591 21.17 -8.73 -13.65
N VAL A 592 20.48 -9.58 -12.89
CA VAL A 592 20.20 -10.97 -13.28
C VAL A 592 19.44 -11.01 -14.60
N MET A 593 18.40 -10.17 -14.75
CA MET A 593 17.63 -10.09 -15.99
C MET A 593 18.47 -9.64 -17.18
N ILE A 594 19.33 -8.63 -17.00
CA ILE A 594 20.19 -8.11 -18.07
C ILE A 594 21.23 -9.16 -18.48
N ILE A 595 21.97 -9.72 -17.52
CA ILE A 595 23.02 -10.73 -17.78
C ILE A 595 22.41 -11.96 -18.44
N ALA A 596 21.34 -12.52 -17.86
CA ALA A 596 20.68 -13.70 -18.43
C ALA A 596 20.12 -13.40 -19.82
N SER A 597 19.64 -12.18 -20.09
CA SER A 597 19.17 -11.80 -21.42
C SER A 597 20.30 -11.82 -22.44
N LEU A 598 21.48 -11.27 -22.10
CA LEU A 598 22.65 -11.27 -22.98
C LEU A 598 23.14 -12.69 -23.30
N LEU A 599 23.04 -13.62 -22.34
CA LEU A 599 23.49 -15.01 -22.46
C LEU A 599 22.50 -15.94 -23.18
N THR A 600 21.26 -15.49 -23.43
CA THR A 600 20.19 -16.34 -23.98
C THR A 600 19.76 -15.91 -25.38
N LYS A 601 19.15 -16.83 -26.14
CA LYS A 601 18.67 -16.56 -27.50
C LYS A 601 17.59 -15.46 -27.50
N PRO A 602 17.68 -14.46 -28.39
CA PRO A 602 16.65 -13.42 -28.55
C PRO A 602 15.27 -14.01 -28.89
N ASN A 603 14.23 -13.28 -28.49
CA ASN A 603 12.84 -13.56 -28.85
C ASN A 603 12.55 -13.19 -30.33
N SER A 604 11.38 -13.58 -30.84
CA SER A 604 10.98 -13.34 -32.23
C SER A 604 10.91 -11.84 -32.53
N LYS A 605 11.63 -11.41 -33.57
CA LYS A 605 11.58 -10.03 -34.05
C LYS A 605 10.13 -9.62 -34.42
N LYS A 606 9.39 -10.50 -35.12
CA LYS A 606 8.02 -10.23 -35.56
C LYS A 606 7.07 -9.95 -34.38
N SER A 607 7.17 -10.74 -33.32
CA SER A 607 6.31 -10.59 -32.13
C SER A 607 6.65 -9.31 -31.36
N LEU A 608 7.94 -9.00 -31.23
CA LEU A 608 8.40 -7.75 -30.60
C LEU A 608 8.02 -6.53 -31.42
N ASP A 609 8.17 -6.56 -32.75
CA ASP A 609 7.77 -5.48 -33.65
C ASP A 609 6.28 -5.18 -33.48
N LYS A 610 5.43 -6.21 -33.45
CA LYS A 610 3.99 -6.06 -33.20
C LYS A 610 3.70 -5.42 -31.84
N LEU A 611 4.35 -5.91 -30.78
CA LEU A 611 4.15 -5.38 -29.42
C LEU A 611 4.55 -3.91 -29.30
N TYR A 612 5.77 -3.57 -29.71
CA TYR A 612 6.28 -2.20 -29.55
C TYR A 612 5.61 -1.21 -30.49
N ALA A 613 5.19 -1.64 -31.69
CA ALA A 613 4.33 -0.84 -32.55
C ALA A 613 3.04 -0.47 -31.80
N ARG A 614 2.32 -1.45 -31.23
CA ARG A 614 1.11 -1.21 -30.44
C ARG A 614 1.33 -0.26 -29.26
N MET A 615 2.44 -0.41 -28.55
CA MET A 615 2.79 0.45 -27.40
C MET A 615 3.14 1.88 -27.80
N LYS A 616 3.53 2.12 -29.06
CA LYS A 616 3.78 3.46 -29.60
C LYS A 616 2.55 4.08 -30.26
N THR A 617 1.62 3.27 -30.78
CA THR A 617 0.38 3.73 -31.41
C THR A 617 -0.53 4.42 -30.39
N PRO A 618 -0.80 5.74 -30.56
CA PRO A 618 -1.77 6.44 -29.72
C PRO A 618 -3.16 5.78 -29.80
N VAL A 619 -3.92 5.91 -28.73
CA VAL A 619 -5.30 5.39 -28.68
C VAL A 619 -6.29 6.41 -29.21
N ASP A 620 -7.13 5.99 -30.16
CA ASP A 620 -8.32 6.74 -30.58
C ASP A 620 -9.53 6.37 -29.70
N PRO A 621 -10.34 7.33 -29.24
CA PRO A 621 -11.58 7.04 -28.51
C PRO A 621 -12.62 6.27 -29.34
N ASP A 622 -12.57 6.38 -30.67
CA ASP A 622 -13.41 5.65 -31.60
C ASP A 622 -12.79 4.26 -31.89
N PRO A 623 -13.44 3.15 -31.47
CA PRO A 623 -12.87 1.81 -31.58
C PRO A 623 -12.51 1.39 -33.01
N GLU A 624 -13.28 1.82 -34.02
CA GLU A 624 -13.02 1.46 -35.41
C GLU A 624 -11.77 2.17 -35.94
N LYS A 625 -11.60 3.45 -35.59
CA LYS A 625 -10.41 4.23 -35.93
C LYS A 625 -9.17 3.73 -35.19
N ASP A 626 -9.31 3.39 -33.91
CA ASP A 626 -8.21 2.80 -33.12
C ASP A 626 -7.71 1.50 -33.76
N ALA A 627 -8.63 0.62 -34.14
CA ALA A 627 -8.30 -0.63 -34.83
C ALA A 627 -7.60 -0.36 -36.18
N ALA A 628 -8.07 0.61 -36.96
CA ALA A 628 -7.44 0.97 -38.23
C ALA A 628 -6.02 1.53 -38.04
N GLU A 629 -5.78 2.38 -37.03
CA GLU A 629 -4.45 2.92 -36.73
C GLU A 629 -3.49 1.85 -36.20
N LEU A 630 -4.00 0.86 -35.46
CA LEU A 630 -3.22 -0.31 -35.04
C LEU A 630 -2.79 -1.16 -36.23
N GLU A 631 -3.70 -1.47 -37.16
CA GLU A 631 -3.35 -2.26 -38.35
C GLU A 631 -2.32 -1.56 -39.23
N LYS A 632 -2.41 -0.22 -39.37
CA LYS A 632 -1.33 0.58 -40.01
C LYS A 632 0.01 0.44 -39.28
N SER A 633 -0.01 0.38 -37.95
CA SER A 633 1.20 0.24 -37.15
C SER A 633 1.75 -1.19 -37.18
N TYR A 634 0.91 -2.21 -37.35
CA TYR A 634 1.34 -3.61 -37.51
C TYR A 634 1.94 -3.88 -38.89
N THR A 635 1.40 -3.23 -39.92
CA THR A 635 1.92 -3.31 -41.29
C THR A 635 3.21 -2.51 -41.48
N ASN A 636 3.37 -1.41 -40.74
CA ASN A 636 4.61 -0.63 -40.68
C ASN A 636 5.09 -0.40 -39.23
N PRO A 637 5.79 -1.39 -38.61
CA PRO A 637 6.21 -1.32 -37.22
C PRO A 637 7.17 -0.17 -36.88
N ASP A 638 7.91 0.32 -37.88
CA ASP A 638 8.93 1.36 -37.71
C ASP A 638 8.35 2.78 -37.87
N ARG A 639 7.03 2.91 -38.07
CA ARG A 639 6.31 4.20 -38.25
C ARG A 639 6.61 5.25 -37.18
N PHE A 640 6.98 4.83 -35.97
CA PHE A 640 7.24 5.71 -34.82
C PHE A 640 8.71 5.67 -34.35
N ASP A 641 9.64 5.23 -35.18
CA ASP A 641 11.05 5.11 -34.79
C ASP A 641 11.78 6.44 -34.66
N ASP A 642 11.28 7.47 -35.36
CA ASP A 642 11.69 8.86 -35.21
C ASP A 642 11.44 9.41 -33.80
N THR A 643 10.42 8.88 -33.11
CA THR A 643 10.09 9.26 -31.73
C THR A 643 10.99 8.61 -30.68
N ARG A 644 11.90 7.70 -31.06
CA ARG A 644 12.81 7.04 -30.11
C ARG A 644 13.82 8.03 -29.51
N LEU A 645 14.09 7.86 -28.22
CA LEU A 645 15.12 8.62 -27.50
C LEU A 645 16.52 8.15 -27.89
N PHE A 646 16.70 6.85 -28.15
CA PHE A 646 17.97 6.24 -28.55
C PHE A 646 17.85 5.52 -29.90
N PRO A 647 17.83 6.25 -31.04
CA PRO A 647 17.72 5.66 -32.38
C PRO A 647 18.84 4.64 -32.66
N GLY A 648 18.52 3.57 -33.41
CA GLY A 648 19.48 2.52 -33.77
C GLY A 648 19.82 1.54 -32.65
N THR A 649 19.30 1.74 -31.44
CA THR A 649 19.48 0.81 -30.31
C THR A 649 18.29 -0.14 -30.15
N GLN A 650 18.46 -1.18 -29.33
CA GLN A 650 17.38 -2.08 -28.93
C GLN A 650 16.50 -1.53 -27.81
N LEU A 651 16.69 -0.26 -27.42
CA LEU A 651 15.89 0.42 -26.40
C LEU A 651 14.68 1.10 -27.03
N GLU A 652 13.55 1.02 -26.33
CA GLU A 652 12.23 1.46 -26.80
C GLU A 652 11.73 2.70 -26.04
N PHE A 653 12.62 3.42 -25.37
CA PHE A 653 12.31 4.71 -24.78
C PHE A 653 11.91 5.71 -25.88
N THR A 654 10.77 6.36 -25.69
CA THR A 654 10.30 7.45 -26.55
C THR A 654 10.71 8.80 -25.97
N ARG A 655 10.87 9.81 -26.84
CA ARG A 655 11.13 11.19 -26.43
C ARG A 655 9.91 11.74 -25.70
N PHE A 656 10.17 12.48 -24.63
CA PHE A 656 9.10 13.15 -23.90
C PHE A 656 8.45 14.22 -24.77
N THR A 657 7.12 14.19 -24.83
CA THR A 657 6.35 15.27 -25.44
C THR A 657 6.29 16.48 -24.49
N LYS A 658 5.90 17.66 -25.00
CA LYS A 658 5.63 18.82 -24.13
C LYS A 658 4.55 18.52 -23.09
N GLN A 659 3.55 17.73 -23.45
CA GLN A 659 2.47 17.30 -22.55
C GLN A 659 2.98 16.39 -21.44
N ASP A 660 3.94 15.51 -21.73
CA ASP A 660 4.61 14.69 -20.73
C ASP A 660 5.39 15.54 -19.73
N GLY A 661 6.21 16.46 -20.23
CA GLY A 661 7.03 17.35 -19.40
C GLY A 661 6.18 18.25 -18.49
N TRP A 662 5.26 19.02 -19.07
CA TRP A 662 4.40 19.92 -18.30
C TRP A 662 3.47 19.19 -17.33
N GLY A 663 2.92 18.05 -17.74
CA GLY A 663 2.06 17.27 -16.87
C GLY A 663 2.81 16.66 -15.69
N PHE A 664 4.01 16.10 -15.91
CA PHE A 664 4.86 15.61 -14.82
C PHE A 664 5.26 16.74 -13.87
N LEU A 665 5.71 17.88 -14.40
CA LEU A 665 6.08 19.04 -13.58
C LEU A 665 4.89 19.57 -12.77
N THR A 666 3.70 19.60 -13.35
CA THR A 666 2.46 20.00 -12.66
C THR A 666 2.13 19.01 -11.53
N CYS A 667 2.19 17.70 -11.79
CA CYS A 667 1.97 16.68 -10.77
C CYS A 667 2.99 16.83 -9.63
N PHE A 668 4.27 17.02 -9.97
CA PHE A 668 5.33 17.18 -8.99
C PHE A 668 5.16 18.46 -8.17
N ALA A 669 4.73 19.57 -8.79
CA ALA A 669 4.40 20.81 -8.08
C ALA A 669 3.22 20.62 -7.11
N ILE A 670 2.18 19.87 -7.51
CA ILE A 670 1.04 19.53 -6.63
C ILE A 670 1.53 18.75 -5.39
N CYS A 671 2.54 17.88 -5.51
CA CYS A 671 3.13 17.22 -4.35
C CYS A 671 3.63 18.24 -3.31
N PHE A 672 4.34 19.30 -3.74
CA PHE A 672 4.81 20.35 -2.83
C PHE A 672 3.68 21.23 -2.31
N VAL A 673 2.62 21.47 -3.08
CA VAL A 673 1.43 22.16 -2.58
C VAL A 673 0.80 21.38 -1.43
N ILE A 674 0.66 20.05 -1.58
CA ILE A 674 0.12 19.19 -0.52
C ILE A 674 1.03 19.20 0.71
N ILE A 675 2.35 19.10 0.53
CA ILE A 675 3.29 19.22 1.66
C ILE A 675 3.18 20.60 2.32
N GLY A 676 3.09 21.68 1.53
CA GLY A 676 2.92 23.04 2.03
C GLY A 676 1.62 23.19 2.84
N LEU A 677 0.53 22.57 2.39
CA LEU A 677 -0.73 22.52 3.14
C LEU A 677 -0.59 21.76 4.46
N ILE A 678 0.13 20.64 4.47
CA ILE A 678 0.37 19.88 5.70
C ILE A 678 1.24 20.68 6.68
N VAL A 679 2.26 21.38 6.20
CA VAL A 679 3.09 22.29 7.01
C VAL A 679 2.27 23.47 7.53
N ALA A 680 1.33 23.99 6.74
CA ALA A 680 0.42 25.03 7.22
C ALA A 680 -0.49 24.47 8.32
N VAL A 681 -1.08 23.29 8.11
CA VAL A 681 -1.91 22.58 9.10
C VAL A 681 -1.15 22.30 10.40
N SER A 682 0.12 21.88 10.32
CA SER A 682 0.94 21.59 11.50
C SER A 682 1.33 22.83 12.31
N ARG A 683 1.01 24.03 11.83
CA ARG A 683 1.28 25.32 12.49
C ARG A 683 0.00 26.01 12.94
N ILE A 684 -1.18 25.48 12.62
CA ILE A 684 -2.44 26.04 13.09
C ILE A 684 -2.45 25.90 14.61
N GLY A 685 -2.59 27.02 15.32
CA GLY A 685 -2.58 27.04 16.79
C GLY A 685 -1.20 26.88 17.43
N ALA A 686 -0.10 26.84 16.65
CA ALA A 686 1.23 26.88 17.23
C ALA A 686 1.47 28.21 17.98
N PRO A 687 2.22 28.20 19.10
CA PRO A 687 2.48 29.38 19.94
C PRO A 687 3.36 30.44 19.27
#